data_AF-A0A6J3LXR7-F1
#
_entry.id   AF-A0A6J3LXR7-F1
#
_cell.length_a   1.000
_cell.length_b   1.000
_cell.length_c   1.000
_cell.angle_alpha   90.00
_cell.angle_beta   90.00
_cell.angle_gamma   90.00
#
_symmetry.space_group_name_H-M   'P 1'
#
loop_
_entity.id
_entity.type
_entity.pdbx_description
1 polymer ?
#
loop_
_entity_poly.entity_id
_entity_poly.type
_entity_poly.pdbx_seq_one_letter_code
_entity_poly.pdbx_strand_id
1 'polypeptide(L)'
;MIPDVPMLHGRGGLFVWLDSALAARPFTDDLAILSYIQARFPDDVQSLIVSLLTTSFDVLTNAMLRKESRQNVKIIRSFICNKIPILLVMLSHSILPPMTAETFIQMPFMAGGTISMDPLPPISAGATDMNETLKATRLEFFQACALHGLVTENGIATVLNGPIALPRITKHVKETLVAQCSHDIGRLEPLIEDLDAMQGNAAAIAGCVVTMVSNLCMAKDTMALKTVCSELLKRMPSTDIIMQYTQPSTLLLPLCAVLNEWIHDQDQSEFTPSYEEFAAILLFTLAAIHRFDLKESDLGLLPSTFVASLTDETAFGHAGPGLSDEQKNYLGKWIESLFALDESGEASGIPDEVMRFCSPTAFYTLVPTLFEQSVLACRTGALSMKTLQGGLELLLEPFLLPSLIMGLGWLAKHSWEDHNDASILLQILDKLLKPLSTSPEVQSMHRAIIAMVADPLLESLSVFRGKKPENKKALELIALLEKGLARAKPLQRNFYCNKSQLETLMSYGGKLDQYVTASIEGLMQWSMNPSDFTITAPVFGYKQFTTAVQILDGDILLDAILQHLQSLPPSQLSLAIDVCTAIACAPPSIQSDPAQFSRTLGATTKLRNVIQLRAANVQGLLDRPQAEAEVLVLLARQIQSQLAVVQVPPAALTMSLAEPVVTNQIMQDLGLDMADDLAVAAAVNSVTLDPTAVSGLAALDHHQQQLGLSEQTAQQLSDLAAVQADSMDMDHTQIFGDVGLGGNTAQQADLTNTAEEDIFADFDLGDLGDDFNFDA
;
A
#
# COMPACT_ATOMS: atom_id res chain seq x y z
N MET A 1 -40.03 -18.28 -16.61
CA MET A 1 -39.20 -18.64 -15.44
C MET A 1 -37.95 -19.28 -15.99
N ILE A 2 -36.77 -18.73 -15.67
CA ILE A 2 -35.48 -19.30 -16.06
C ILE A 2 -35.09 -20.25 -14.92
N PRO A 3 -34.89 -21.55 -15.17
CA PRO A 3 -34.50 -22.49 -14.12
C PRO A 3 -33.11 -22.14 -13.57
N ASP A 4 -32.97 -22.17 -12.25
CA ASP A 4 -31.68 -21.93 -11.61
C ASP A 4 -30.72 -23.10 -11.90
N VAL A 5 -29.54 -22.79 -12.44
CA VAL A 5 -28.49 -23.77 -12.73
C VAL A 5 -27.77 -24.12 -11.41
N PRO A 6 -27.41 -25.40 -11.15
CA PRO A 6 -26.63 -25.75 -9.96
C PRO A 6 -25.33 -24.96 -9.91
N MET A 7 -25.10 -24.23 -8.82
CA MET A 7 -23.86 -23.49 -8.61
C MET A 7 -22.71 -24.48 -8.42
N LEU A 8 -21.73 -24.44 -9.33
CA LEU A 8 -20.46 -25.16 -9.19
C LEU A 8 -19.37 -24.13 -8.88
N HIS A 9 -18.76 -24.25 -7.70
CA HIS A 9 -17.64 -23.41 -7.31
C HIS A 9 -16.35 -24.03 -7.84
N GLY A 10 -15.94 -23.61 -9.04
CA GLY A 10 -14.69 -24.07 -9.65
C GLY A 10 -13.47 -23.48 -8.95
N ARG A 11 -12.34 -24.20 -9.05
CA ARG A 11 -11.02 -23.73 -8.60
C ARG A 11 -10.61 -22.41 -9.29
N GLY A 12 -10.93 -22.28 -10.58
CA GLY A 12 -10.66 -21.08 -11.39
C GLY A 12 -11.34 -19.81 -10.89
N GLY A 13 -12.57 -19.89 -10.36
CA GLY A 13 -13.31 -18.71 -9.92
C GLY A 13 -12.65 -17.99 -8.73
N LEU A 14 -12.33 -18.72 -7.65
CA LEU A 14 -11.63 -18.13 -6.51
C LEU A 14 -10.21 -17.68 -6.87
N PHE A 15 -9.54 -18.42 -7.77
CA PHE A 15 -8.22 -18.09 -8.28
C PHE A 15 -8.18 -16.75 -9.00
N VAL A 16 -9.11 -16.48 -9.92
CA VAL A 16 -9.19 -15.18 -10.60
C VAL A 16 -9.38 -14.05 -9.60
N TRP A 17 -10.29 -14.23 -8.64
CA TRP A 17 -10.57 -13.20 -7.65
C TRP A 17 -9.36 -12.92 -6.76
N LEU A 18 -8.66 -13.95 -6.28
CA LEU A 18 -7.50 -13.77 -5.43
C LEU A 18 -6.27 -13.23 -6.19
N ASP A 19 -6.01 -13.71 -7.42
CA ASP A 19 -4.98 -13.15 -8.30
C ASP A 19 -5.24 -11.65 -8.54
N SER A 20 -6.50 -11.28 -8.77
CA SER A 20 -6.89 -9.88 -8.94
C SER A 20 -6.70 -9.01 -7.69
N ALA A 21 -6.98 -9.57 -6.50
CA ALA A 21 -6.77 -8.88 -5.23
C ALA A 21 -5.29 -8.65 -4.90
N LEU A 22 -4.37 -9.44 -5.47
CA LEU A 22 -2.93 -9.40 -5.17
C LEU A 22 -2.03 -8.87 -6.31
N ALA A 23 -2.55 -8.72 -7.54
CA ALA A 23 -1.76 -8.41 -8.73
C ALA A 23 -1.09 -7.02 -8.75
N ALA A 24 -1.69 -6.01 -8.11
CA ALA A 24 -1.17 -4.63 -8.08
C ALA A 24 -1.20 -4.07 -6.65
N ARG A 25 -2.00 -3.05 -6.37
CA ARG A 25 -2.34 -2.62 -5.00
C ARG A 25 -3.13 -3.76 -4.33
N PRO A 26 -2.67 -4.32 -3.20
CA PRO A 26 -3.44 -5.33 -2.49
C PRO A 26 -4.82 -4.79 -2.10
N PHE A 27 -5.87 -5.44 -2.58
CA PHE A 27 -7.25 -5.20 -2.12
C PHE A 27 -7.66 -6.37 -1.23
N THR A 28 -7.07 -6.42 -0.05
CA THR A 28 -7.22 -7.54 0.90
C THR A 28 -7.85 -7.08 2.21
N ASP A 29 -8.84 -6.21 2.12
CA ASP A 29 -9.67 -5.85 3.26
C ASP A 29 -10.35 -7.12 3.81
N ASP A 30 -10.30 -7.30 5.14
CA ASP A 30 -10.77 -8.53 5.78
C ASP A 30 -12.26 -8.75 5.53
N LEU A 31 -13.07 -7.70 5.62
CA LEU A 31 -14.51 -7.78 5.38
C LEU A 31 -14.80 -8.09 3.92
N ALA A 32 -14.08 -7.48 2.97
CA ALA A 32 -14.25 -7.77 1.55
C ALA A 32 -13.93 -9.22 1.20
N ILE A 33 -12.81 -9.76 1.72
CA ILE A 33 -12.44 -11.17 1.53
C ILE A 33 -13.48 -12.09 2.15
N LEU A 34 -13.83 -11.88 3.42
CA LEU A 34 -14.77 -12.75 4.13
C LEU A 34 -16.16 -12.72 3.48
N SER A 35 -16.66 -11.54 3.13
CA SER A 35 -17.96 -11.39 2.45
C SER A 35 -17.99 -12.13 1.12
N TYR A 36 -16.94 -11.97 0.29
CA TYR A 36 -16.86 -12.64 -1.00
C TYR A 36 -16.81 -14.16 -0.85
N ILE A 37 -15.96 -14.66 0.04
CA ILE A 37 -15.78 -16.10 0.20
C ILE A 37 -17.00 -16.75 0.87
N GLN A 38 -17.63 -16.11 1.86
CA GLN A 38 -18.87 -16.59 2.48
C GLN A 38 -20.05 -16.60 1.50
N ALA A 39 -20.17 -15.58 0.64
CA ALA A 39 -21.17 -15.57 -0.44
C ALA A 39 -20.96 -16.72 -1.43
N ARG A 40 -19.70 -17.14 -1.65
CA ARG A 40 -19.34 -18.26 -2.53
C ARG A 40 -19.57 -19.63 -1.87
N PHE A 41 -19.30 -19.79 -0.58
CA PHE A 41 -19.45 -21.05 0.14
C PHE A 41 -20.44 -20.89 1.31
N PRO A 42 -21.75 -20.74 1.03
CA PRO A 42 -22.74 -20.56 2.08
C PRO A 42 -22.79 -21.81 2.97
N ASP A 43 -22.64 -21.60 4.28
CA ASP A 43 -22.71 -22.63 5.33
C ASP A 43 -21.69 -23.80 5.21
N ASP A 44 -20.73 -23.73 4.30
CA ASP A 44 -19.68 -24.75 4.10
C ASP A 44 -18.28 -24.19 4.43
N VAL A 45 -18.00 -24.10 5.73
CA VAL A 45 -16.73 -23.58 6.26
C VAL A 45 -15.54 -24.49 5.88
N GLN A 46 -15.77 -25.80 5.70
CA GLN A 46 -14.71 -26.73 5.31
C GLN A 46 -14.24 -26.45 3.88
N SER A 47 -15.16 -26.46 2.91
CA SER A 47 -14.81 -26.19 1.51
C SER A 47 -14.24 -24.78 1.35
N LEU A 48 -14.74 -23.84 2.15
CA LEU A 48 -14.22 -22.47 2.22
C LEU A 48 -12.72 -22.43 2.58
N ILE A 49 -12.36 -23.02 3.73
CA ILE A 49 -10.97 -23.01 4.23
C ILE A 49 -10.05 -23.75 3.27
N VAL A 50 -10.46 -24.93 2.79
CA VAL A 50 -9.66 -25.73 1.85
C VAL A 50 -9.46 -24.99 0.53
N SER A 51 -10.51 -24.35 0.00
CA SER A 51 -10.44 -23.59 -1.26
C SER A 51 -9.57 -22.35 -1.13
N LEU A 52 -9.67 -21.61 -0.01
CA LEU A 52 -8.83 -20.44 0.25
C LEU A 52 -7.34 -20.83 0.30
N LEU A 53 -6.99 -21.87 1.05
CA LEU A 53 -5.62 -22.35 1.17
C LEU A 53 -5.08 -22.82 -0.19
N THR A 54 -5.83 -23.68 -0.88
CA THR A 54 -5.44 -24.21 -2.18
C THR A 54 -5.19 -23.09 -3.18
N THR A 55 -6.15 -22.17 -3.29
CA THR A 55 -6.08 -21.06 -4.24
C THR A 55 -4.93 -20.11 -3.93
N SER A 56 -4.62 -19.87 -2.64
CA SER A 56 -3.53 -18.98 -2.27
C SER A 56 -2.16 -19.53 -2.69
N PHE A 57 -1.94 -20.84 -2.55
CA PHE A 57 -0.75 -21.51 -3.07
C PHE A 57 -0.74 -21.55 -4.61
N ASP A 58 -1.90 -21.71 -5.25
CA ASP A 58 -1.99 -21.64 -6.72
C ASP A 58 -1.59 -20.27 -7.27
N VAL A 59 -2.01 -19.18 -6.62
CA VAL A 59 -1.61 -17.81 -6.98
C VAL A 59 -0.09 -17.63 -6.81
N LEU A 60 0.49 -18.16 -5.74
CA LEU A 60 1.95 -18.14 -5.54
C LEU A 60 2.68 -18.90 -6.66
N THR A 61 2.25 -20.13 -6.95
CA THR A 61 2.83 -20.95 -8.02
C THR A 61 2.68 -20.26 -9.38
N ASN A 62 1.52 -19.68 -9.69
CA ASN A 62 1.29 -18.93 -10.93
C ASN A 62 2.23 -17.72 -11.05
N ALA A 63 2.38 -16.93 -9.99
CA ALA A 63 3.29 -15.78 -10.00
C ALA A 63 4.75 -16.19 -10.27
N MET A 64 5.17 -17.33 -9.74
CA MET A 64 6.52 -17.86 -9.96
C MET A 64 6.70 -18.44 -11.37
N LEU A 65 5.70 -19.15 -11.91
CA LEU A 65 5.67 -19.64 -13.30
C LEU A 65 5.73 -18.48 -14.30
N ARG A 66 5.06 -17.37 -13.98
CA ARG A 66 5.07 -16.11 -14.75
C ARG A 66 6.35 -15.31 -14.61
N LYS A 67 7.28 -15.76 -13.75
CA LYS A 67 8.53 -15.07 -13.42
C LYS A 67 8.28 -13.64 -12.97
N GLU A 68 7.27 -13.44 -12.13
CA GLU A 68 6.98 -12.13 -11.55
C GLU A 68 8.13 -11.64 -10.66
N SER A 69 8.09 -10.36 -10.30
CA SER A 69 9.14 -9.75 -9.48
C SER A 69 9.24 -10.45 -8.11
N ARG A 70 10.43 -10.48 -7.52
CA ARG A 70 10.64 -10.99 -6.15
C ARG A 70 9.71 -10.33 -5.13
N GLN A 71 9.39 -9.06 -5.35
CA GLN A 71 8.50 -8.29 -4.48
C GLN A 71 7.03 -8.72 -4.62
N ASN A 72 6.58 -9.14 -5.81
CA ASN A 72 5.24 -9.73 -5.99
C ASN A 72 5.14 -11.07 -5.27
N VAL A 73 6.14 -11.95 -5.46
CA VAL A 73 6.22 -13.24 -4.77
C VAL A 73 6.22 -13.03 -3.25
N LYS A 74 6.96 -12.03 -2.75
CA LYS A 74 7.02 -11.67 -1.33
C LYS A 74 5.66 -11.22 -0.79
N ILE A 75 4.90 -10.39 -1.51
CA ILE A 75 3.53 -10.02 -1.10
C ILE A 75 2.65 -11.25 -0.95
N ILE A 76 2.64 -12.13 -1.96
CA ILE A 76 1.77 -13.31 -1.96
C ILE A 76 2.16 -14.24 -0.81
N ARG A 77 3.46 -14.40 -0.55
CA ARG A 77 3.94 -15.11 0.65
C ARG A 77 3.49 -14.44 1.94
N SER A 78 3.57 -13.12 2.05
CA SER A 78 3.09 -12.40 3.23
C SER A 78 1.59 -12.54 3.42
N PHE A 79 0.82 -12.55 2.33
CA PHE A 79 -0.61 -12.87 2.38
C PHE A 79 -0.83 -14.28 2.95
N ILE A 80 -0.10 -15.28 2.45
CA ILE A 80 -0.21 -16.66 2.93
C ILE A 80 0.22 -16.78 4.40
N CYS A 81 1.39 -16.27 4.78
CA CYS A 81 1.98 -16.51 6.10
C CYS A 81 1.48 -15.54 7.17
N ASN A 82 1.04 -14.34 6.82
CA ASN A 82 0.63 -13.31 7.78
C ASN A 82 -0.87 -12.97 7.73
N LYS A 83 -1.52 -12.99 6.56
CA LYS A 83 -2.95 -12.59 6.43
C LYS A 83 -3.89 -13.78 6.61
N ILE A 84 -3.64 -14.89 5.94
CA ILE A 84 -4.50 -16.08 6.01
C ILE A 84 -4.67 -16.60 7.44
N PRO A 85 -3.64 -16.73 8.29
CA PRO A 85 -3.84 -17.20 9.66
C PRO A 85 -4.85 -16.36 10.44
N ILE A 86 -4.83 -15.04 10.27
CA ILE A 86 -5.80 -14.15 10.92
C ILE A 86 -7.23 -14.40 10.40
N LEU A 87 -7.40 -14.53 9.07
CA LEU A 87 -8.69 -14.88 8.47
C LEU A 87 -9.21 -16.24 8.98
N LEU A 88 -8.31 -17.22 9.15
CA LEU A 88 -8.66 -18.54 9.68
C LEU A 88 -9.08 -18.50 11.15
N VAL A 89 -8.47 -17.64 11.97
CA VAL A 89 -8.95 -17.39 13.35
C VAL A 89 -10.39 -16.89 13.30
N MET A 90 -10.69 -15.89 12.47
CA MET A 90 -12.05 -15.34 12.33
C MET A 90 -13.06 -16.41 11.88
N LEU A 91 -12.68 -17.28 10.93
CA LEU A 91 -13.53 -18.35 10.41
C LEU A 91 -13.69 -19.53 11.39
N SER A 92 -12.70 -19.77 12.26
CA SER A 92 -12.73 -20.89 13.21
C SER A 92 -13.91 -20.83 14.18
N HIS A 93 -14.39 -19.62 14.48
CA HIS A 93 -15.56 -19.40 15.34
C HIS A 93 -16.87 -19.92 14.75
N SER A 94 -16.93 -20.17 13.44
CA SER A 94 -18.10 -20.71 12.75
C SER A 94 -18.08 -22.25 12.68
N ILE A 95 -17.05 -22.92 13.19
CA ILE A 95 -16.90 -24.37 13.12
C ILE A 95 -17.62 -25.03 14.31
N LEU A 96 -18.51 -25.98 14.02
CA LEU A 96 -19.23 -26.76 15.02
C LEU A 96 -18.44 -28.03 15.41
N PRO A 97 -18.35 -28.40 16.71
CA PRO A 97 -17.78 -29.67 17.14
C PRO A 97 -18.49 -30.88 16.52
N PRO A 98 -17.80 -32.01 16.23
CA PRO A 98 -16.45 -32.39 16.67
C PRO A 98 -15.31 -31.97 15.73
N MET A 99 -15.60 -31.27 14.64
CA MET A 99 -14.58 -30.81 13.69
C MET A 99 -13.78 -29.64 14.28
N THR A 100 -12.50 -29.55 13.93
CA THR A 100 -11.61 -28.47 14.36
C THR A 100 -11.02 -27.74 13.15
N ALA A 101 -10.68 -26.46 13.33
CA ALA A 101 -9.96 -25.68 12.32
C ALA A 101 -8.66 -26.37 11.89
N GLU A 102 -7.95 -26.99 12.84
CA GLU A 102 -6.74 -27.77 12.59
C GLU A 102 -6.97 -28.86 11.53
N THR A 103 -8.07 -29.62 11.64
CA THR A 103 -8.40 -30.68 10.66
C THR A 103 -8.60 -30.10 9.26
N PHE A 104 -9.29 -28.97 9.16
CA PHE A 104 -9.57 -28.29 7.89
C PHE A 104 -8.30 -27.70 7.26
N ILE A 105 -7.38 -27.18 8.07
CA ILE A 105 -6.09 -26.64 7.63
C ILE A 105 -5.16 -27.76 7.15
N GLN A 106 -5.16 -28.93 7.78
CA GLN A 106 -4.27 -30.04 7.42
C GLN A 106 -4.67 -30.71 6.11
N MET A 107 -5.97 -30.89 5.84
CA MET A 107 -6.51 -31.58 4.66
C MET A 107 -5.82 -31.23 3.32
N PRO A 108 -5.65 -29.95 2.93
CA PRO A 108 -5.05 -29.61 1.64
C PRO A 108 -3.55 -29.96 1.53
N PHE A 109 -2.83 -30.15 2.64
CA PHE A 109 -1.39 -30.42 2.65
C PHE A 109 -1.01 -31.89 2.85
N MET A 110 -1.97 -32.75 3.18
CA MET A 110 -1.75 -34.18 3.37
C MET A 110 -1.38 -34.88 2.06
N ALA A 111 -0.86 -36.11 2.13
CA ALA A 111 -0.56 -36.90 0.94
C ALA A 111 -1.84 -37.13 0.11
N GLY A 112 -1.82 -36.71 -1.16
CA GLY A 112 -3.01 -36.71 -2.03
C GLY A 112 -3.97 -35.52 -1.81
N GLY A 113 -3.55 -34.53 -1.02
CA GLY A 113 -4.25 -33.26 -0.83
C GLY A 113 -4.19 -32.36 -2.07
N THR A 114 -4.86 -31.21 -1.98
CA THR A 114 -5.08 -30.29 -3.10
C THR A 114 -3.88 -29.39 -3.44
N ILE A 115 -2.93 -29.24 -2.52
CA ILE A 115 -1.75 -28.38 -2.70
C ILE A 115 -0.53 -29.23 -3.10
N SER A 116 0.04 -28.94 -4.28
CA SER A 116 1.30 -29.53 -4.74
C SER A 116 2.51 -28.65 -4.38
N MET A 117 3.53 -29.26 -3.77
CA MET A 117 4.84 -28.62 -3.52
C MET A 117 5.82 -28.82 -4.69
N ASP A 118 5.47 -29.70 -5.63
CA ASP A 118 6.28 -30.08 -6.79
C ASP A 118 5.47 -29.82 -8.08
N PRO A 119 5.16 -28.55 -8.40
CA PRO A 119 4.31 -28.21 -9.55
C PRO A 119 4.99 -28.42 -10.91
N LEU A 120 6.32 -28.58 -10.93
CA LEU A 120 7.10 -28.78 -12.15
C LEU A 120 7.89 -30.09 -12.07
N PRO A 121 8.08 -30.79 -13.22
CA PRO A 121 9.02 -31.90 -13.28
C PRO A 121 10.42 -31.48 -12.82
N PRO A 122 11.19 -32.32 -12.09
CA PRO A 122 12.50 -31.95 -11.52
C PRO A 122 13.55 -31.45 -12.53
N ILE A 123 13.40 -31.83 -13.80
CA ILE A 123 14.32 -31.47 -14.89
C ILE A 123 14.02 -30.05 -15.43
N SER A 124 12.87 -29.47 -15.09
CA SER A 124 12.46 -28.15 -15.58
C SER A 124 13.33 -27.05 -14.96
N ALA A 125 13.75 -26.08 -15.79
CA ALA A 125 14.50 -24.92 -15.32
C ALA A 125 13.71 -24.12 -14.26
N GLY A 126 14.32 -23.87 -13.10
CA GLY A 126 13.70 -23.16 -11.98
C GLY A 126 12.79 -24.02 -11.07
N ALA A 127 12.71 -25.33 -11.30
CA ALA A 127 11.91 -26.23 -10.46
C ALA A 127 12.43 -26.32 -9.01
N THR A 128 13.76 -26.29 -8.81
CA THR A 128 14.40 -26.32 -7.48
C THR A 128 14.03 -25.10 -6.66
N ASP A 129 14.25 -23.91 -7.22
CA ASP A 129 13.97 -22.63 -6.55
C ASP A 129 12.48 -22.52 -6.22
N MET A 130 11.63 -23.03 -7.12
CA MET A 130 10.19 -23.05 -6.91
C MET A 130 9.79 -23.94 -5.74
N ASN A 131 10.34 -25.16 -5.71
CA ASN A 131 10.09 -26.13 -4.65
C ASN A 131 10.57 -25.64 -3.28
N GLU A 132 11.77 -25.04 -3.22
CA GLU A 132 12.31 -24.46 -1.99
C GLU A 132 11.43 -23.33 -1.46
N THR A 133 10.99 -22.43 -2.35
CA THR A 133 10.10 -21.33 -1.99
C THR A 133 8.77 -21.85 -1.45
N LEU A 134 8.12 -22.81 -2.12
CA LEU A 134 6.84 -23.38 -1.69
C LEU A 134 6.96 -24.13 -0.36
N LYS A 135 8.03 -24.92 -0.18
CA LYS A 135 8.30 -25.62 1.08
C LYS A 135 8.56 -24.66 2.24
N ALA A 136 9.32 -23.59 1.99
CA ALA A 136 9.56 -22.53 2.98
C ALA A 136 8.26 -21.83 3.36
N THR A 137 7.46 -21.42 2.38
CA THR A 137 6.14 -20.79 2.63
C THR A 137 5.21 -21.71 3.41
N ARG A 138 5.18 -23.02 3.10
CA ARG A 138 4.39 -23.99 3.85
C ARG A 138 4.82 -24.07 5.32
N LEU A 139 6.13 -24.12 5.59
CA LEU A 139 6.65 -24.18 6.95
C LEU A 139 6.33 -22.91 7.74
N GLU A 140 6.59 -21.74 7.14
CA GLU A 140 6.30 -20.41 7.71
C GLU A 140 4.80 -20.22 7.98
N PHE A 141 3.94 -20.66 7.07
CA PHE A 141 2.49 -20.67 7.26
C PHE A 141 2.08 -21.49 8.48
N PHE A 142 2.61 -22.71 8.62
CA PHE A 142 2.32 -23.55 9.79
C PHE A 142 2.85 -22.94 11.09
N GLN A 143 4.02 -22.30 11.06
CA GLN A 143 4.55 -21.54 12.21
C GLN A 143 3.61 -20.41 12.62
N ALA A 144 3.11 -19.64 11.67
CA ALA A 144 2.14 -18.58 11.93
C ALA A 144 0.80 -19.13 12.44
N CYS A 145 0.31 -20.25 11.89
CA CYS A 145 -0.89 -20.92 12.42
C CYS A 145 -0.70 -21.40 13.86
N ALA A 146 0.47 -21.94 14.21
CA ALA A 146 0.78 -22.33 15.59
C ALA A 146 0.85 -21.12 16.53
N LEU A 147 1.46 -20.01 16.08
CA LEU A 147 1.52 -18.74 16.83
C LEU A 147 0.13 -18.22 17.21
N HIS A 148 -0.84 -18.38 16.31
CA HIS A 148 -2.24 -17.98 16.50
C HIS A 148 -3.14 -19.08 17.11
N GLY A 149 -2.57 -20.22 17.53
CA GLY A 149 -3.31 -21.29 18.19
C GLY A 149 -4.24 -22.11 17.30
N LEU A 150 -4.08 -22.05 15.97
CA LEU A 150 -4.91 -22.77 15.00
C LEU A 150 -4.50 -24.24 14.81
N VAL A 151 -3.22 -24.55 14.99
CA VAL A 151 -2.63 -25.87 14.74
C VAL A 151 -1.63 -26.20 15.85
N THR A 152 -1.56 -27.47 16.24
CA THR A 152 -0.60 -27.97 17.23
C THR A 152 0.72 -28.39 16.59
N GLU A 153 1.82 -28.39 17.35
CA GLU A 153 3.13 -28.89 16.86
C GLU A 153 3.04 -30.35 16.37
N ASN A 154 2.21 -31.16 17.04
CA ASN A 154 1.97 -32.55 16.64
C ASN A 154 1.22 -32.65 15.30
N GLY A 155 0.25 -31.75 15.09
CA GLY A 155 -0.45 -31.63 13.81
C GLY A 155 0.49 -31.27 12.66
N ILE A 156 1.42 -30.33 12.91
CA ILE A 156 2.45 -29.94 11.93
C ILE A 156 3.38 -31.10 11.60
N ALA A 157 3.87 -31.82 12.62
CA ALA A 157 4.73 -32.98 12.43
C ALA A 157 4.06 -34.09 11.59
N THR A 158 2.74 -34.24 11.73
CA THR A 158 1.94 -35.20 10.96
C THR A 158 1.88 -34.82 9.48
N VAL A 159 1.63 -33.54 9.16
CA VAL A 159 1.58 -33.06 7.76
C VAL A 159 2.95 -33.10 7.10
N LEU A 160 3.99 -32.71 7.83
CA LEU A 160 5.35 -32.59 7.30
C LEU A 160 6.15 -33.90 7.33
N ASN A 161 5.58 -34.98 7.89
CA ASN A 161 6.18 -36.31 8.02
C ASN A 161 7.57 -36.29 8.70
N GLY A 162 7.72 -35.52 9.78
CA GLY A 162 8.97 -35.45 10.55
C GLY A 162 8.87 -34.58 11.80
N PRO A 163 9.73 -34.79 12.82
CA PRO A 163 9.78 -33.95 14.00
C PRO A 163 10.35 -32.57 13.63
N ILE A 164 9.66 -31.51 14.05
CA ILE A 164 10.06 -30.13 13.77
C ILE A 164 10.10 -29.36 15.09
N ALA A 165 11.26 -28.78 15.39
CA ALA A 165 11.37 -27.77 16.44
C ALA A 165 10.98 -26.42 15.83
N LEU A 166 9.84 -25.87 16.26
CA LEU A 166 9.43 -24.55 15.81
C LEU A 166 10.25 -23.47 16.53
N PRO A 167 10.67 -22.40 15.84
CA PRO A 167 11.28 -21.26 16.48
C PRO A 167 10.29 -20.62 17.46
N ARG A 168 10.79 -20.23 18.65
CA ARG A 168 9.98 -19.51 19.65
C ARG A 168 9.84 -18.06 19.22
N ILE A 169 8.78 -17.78 18.46
CA ILE A 169 8.41 -16.43 18.04
C ILE A 169 7.38 -15.89 19.02
N THR A 170 7.54 -14.64 19.46
CA THR A 170 6.58 -13.98 20.35
C THR A 170 5.44 -13.41 19.52
N LYS A 171 4.19 -13.68 19.92
CA LYS A 171 3.02 -13.09 19.30
C LYS A 171 2.94 -11.60 19.66
N HIS A 172 2.83 -10.74 18.67
CA HIS A 172 2.64 -9.32 18.88
C HIS A 172 1.16 -8.95 18.99
N VAL A 173 0.87 -7.98 19.87
CA VAL A 173 -0.45 -7.36 20.06
C VAL A 173 -0.32 -5.88 19.72
N LYS A 174 -1.24 -5.38 18.89
CA LYS A 174 -1.18 -4.03 18.34
C LYS A 174 -1.09 -2.98 19.45
N GLU A 175 -1.98 -3.04 20.44
CA GLU A 175 -2.10 -2.04 21.51
C GLU A 175 -0.81 -1.96 22.32
N THR A 176 -0.20 -3.11 22.61
CA THR A 176 1.10 -3.21 23.29
C THR A 176 2.22 -2.58 22.47
N LEU A 177 2.26 -2.84 21.16
CA LEU A 177 3.26 -2.24 20.27
C LEU A 177 3.09 -0.72 20.18
N VAL A 178 1.85 -0.22 20.11
CA VAL A 178 1.56 1.23 20.07
C VAL A 178 2.02 1.91 21.36
N ALA A 179 1.71 1.34 22.53
CA ALA A 179 2.18 1.87 23.81
C ALA A 179 3.71 1.91 23.90
N GLN A 180 4.36 0.87 23.39
CA GLN A 180 5.82 0.78 23.35
C GLN A 180 6.46 1.81 22.40
N CYS A 181 5.91 2.00 21.20
CA CYS A 181 6.42 2.96 20.22
C CYS A 181 6.10 4.41 20.58
N SER A 182 5.05 4.64 21.39
CA SER A 182 4.71 5.97 21.91
C SER A 182 5.73 6.45 22.95
N HIS A 183 6.41 5.53 23.64
CA HIS A 183 7.49 5.86 24.57
C HIS A 183 8.84 6.00 23.87
N ASP A 184 9.10 5.17 22.85
CA ASP A 184 10.34 5.16 22.08
C ASP A 184 10.03 4.90 20.59
N ILE A 185 10.08 5.96 19.78
CA ILE A 185 9.79 5.90 18.35
C ILE A 185 10.84 5.07 17.58
N GLY A 186 12.07 4.96 18.10
CA GLY A 186 13.15 4.20 17.47
C GLY A 186 12.84 2.70 17.37
N ARG A 187 11.91 2.21 18.19
CA ARG A 187 11.42 0.82 18.12
C ARG A 187 10.64 0.51 16.85
N LEU A 188 10.19 1.53 16.12
CA LEU A 188 9.44 1.32 14.89
C LEU A 188 10.32 0.81 13.75
N GLU A 189 11.60 1.19 13.70
CA GLU A 189 12.54 0.74 12.67
C GLU A 189 12.64 -0.80 12.61
N PRO A 190 13.02 -1.53 13.69
CA PRO A 190 13.08 -2.99 13.68
C PRO A 190 11.72 -3.63 13.39
N LEU A 191 10.62 -3.04 13.86
CA LEU A 191 9.28 -3.53 13.58
C LEU A 191 8.92 -3.42 12.09
N ILE A 192 9.27 -2.32 11.43
CA ILE A 192 9.07 -2.16 9.98
C ILE A 192 9.90 -3.20 9.21
N GLU A 193 11.09 -3.58 9.69
CA GLU A 193 11.84 -4.70 9.11
C GLU A 193 11.09 -6.03 9.24
N ASP A 194 10.53 -6.27 10.42
CA ASP A 194 9.79 -7.50 10.74
C ASP A 194 8.46 -7.62 9.99
N LEU A 195 7.96 -6.57 9.33
CA LEU A 195 6.84 -6.70 8.38
C LEU A 195 7.15 -7.70 7.26
N ASP A 196 8.41 -7.77 6.87
CA ASP A 196 8.89 -8.68 5.85
C ASP A 196 9.10 -10.11 6.38
N ALA A 197 9.03 -10.29 7.70
CA ALA A 197 9.11 -11.58 8.34
C ALA A 197 7.80 -12.35 8.12
N MET A 198 7.92 -13.57 7.60
CA MET A 198 6.78 -14.46 7.31
C MET A 198 6.34 -15.22 8.57
N GLN A 199 6.15 -14.50 9.67
CA GLN A 199 6.07 -15.07 11.03
C GLN A 199 4.67 -15.01 11.67
N GLY A 200 3.68 -14.40 11.00
CA GLY A 200 2.32 -14.24 11.51
C GLY A 200 2.05 -12.93 12.25
N ASN A 201 3.04 -12.05 12.42
CA ASN A 201 2.92 -10.83 13.22
C ASN A 201 2.65 -9.54 12.42
N ALA A 202 2.69 -9.59 11.07
CA ALA A 202 2.65 -8.38 10.25
C ALA A 202 1.35 -7.55 10.43
N ALA A 203 0.22 -8.19 10.79
CA ALA A 203 -1.03 -7.50 11.07
C ALA A 203 -0.92 -6.52 12.27
N ALA A 204 -0.34 -6.97 13.38
CA ALA A 204 -0.16 -6.17 14.58
C ALA A 204 0.83 -5.02 14.32
N ILE A 205 1.90 -5.29 13.57
CA ILE A 205 2.90 -4.30 13.21
C ILE A 205 2.33 -3.24 12.26
N ALA A 206 1.65 -3.65 11.19
CA ALA A 206 1.00 -2.73 10.26
C ALA A 206 -0.03 -1.85 10.97
N GLY A 207 -0.84 -2.44 11.85
CA GLY A 207 -1.78 -1.70 12.70
C GLY A 207 -1.09 -0.71 13.63
N CYS A 208 0.06 -1.08 14.21
CA CYS A 208 0.87 -0.18 15.03
C CYS A 208 1.37 1.02 14.22
N VAL A 209 2.01 0.78 13.06
CA VAL A 209 2.54 1.85 12.18
C VAL A 209 1.44 2.85 11.81
N VAL A 210 0.27 2.36 11.36
CA VAL A 210 -0.85 3.23 10.95
C VAL A 210 -1.37 4.05 12.13
N THR A 211 -1.53 3.43 13.30
CA THR A 211 -1.98 4.14 14.50
C THR A 211 -0.95 5.15 14.99
N MET A 212 0.34 4.83 14.96
CA MET A 212 1.42 5.76 15.30
C MET A 212 1.41 6.98 14.36
N VAL A 213 1.35 6.78 13.04
CA VAL A 213 1.26 7.88 12.07
C VAL A 213 0.04 8.77 12.37
N SER A 214 -1.13 8.17 12.61
CA SER A 214 -2.34 8.92 12.95
C SER A 214 -2.18 9.73 14.24
N ASN A 215 -1.64 9.12 15.30
CA ASN A 215 -1.44 9.77 16.60
C ASN A 215 -0.46 10.94 16.50
N LEU A 216 0.66 10.75 15.80
CA LEU A 216 1.67 11.79 15.57
C LEU A 216 1.13 12.95 14.73
N CYS A 217 0.31 12.67 13.72
CA CYS A 217 -0.38 13.70 12.94
C CYS A 217 -1.35 14.51 13.81
N MET A 218 -2.14 13.85 14.64
CA MET A 218 -3.08 14.52 15.55
C MET A 218 -2.37 15.36 16.62
N ALA A 219 -1.24 14.87 17.14
CA ALA A 219 -0.40 15.58 18.10
C ALA A 219 0.44 16.70 17.45
N LYS A 220 0.51 16.76 16.11
CA LYS A 220 1.40 17.62 15.34
C LYS A 220 2.88 17.47 15.74
N ASP A 221 3.30 16.26 16.10
CA ASP A 221 4.70 15.94 16.38
C ASP A 221 5.43 15.61 15.05
N THR A 222 5.87 16.67 14.38
CA THR A 222 6.46 16.61 13.04
C THR A 222 7.86 15.98 13.02
N MET A 223 8.61 16.06 14.12
CA MET A 223 9.93 15.47 14.26
C MET A 223 9.85 13.93 14.35
N ALA A 224 8.97 13.40 15.21
CA ALA A 224 8.73 11.97 15.26
C ALA A 224 8.12 11.47 13.94
N LEU A 225 7.22 12.25 13.34
CA LEU A 225 6.60 11.90 12.05
C LEU A 225 7.63 11.84 10.91
N LYS A 226 8.60 12.76 10.86
CA LYS A 226 9.76 12.71 9.95
C LYS A 226 10.48 11.38 10.08
N THR A 227 10.78 10.95 11.30
CA THR A 227 11.50 9.70 11.57
C THR A 227 10.74 8.50 10.98
N VAL A 228 9.44 8.41 11.25
CA VAL A 228 8.59 7.32 10.71
C VAL A 228 8.52 7.36 9.19
N CYS A 229 8.32 8.55 8.59
CA CYS A 229 8.24 8.71 7.14
C CYS A 229 9.56 8.36 6.44
N SER A 230 10.70 8.75 7.01
CA SER A 230 12.03 8.40 6.50
C SER A 230 12.26 6.88 6.53
N GLU A 231 11.88 6.19 7.61
CA GLU A 231 12.01 4.73 7.69
C GLU A 231 11.11 3.99 6.69
N LEU A 232 9.85 4.44 6.55
CA LEU A 232 8.94 3.88 5.55
C LEU A 232 9.44 4.14 4.12
N LEU A 233 10.05 5.29 3.86
CA LEU A 233 10.62 5.62 2.55
C LEU A 233 11.84 4.75 2.22
N LYS A 234 12.74 4.52 3.18
CA LYS A 234 13.88 3.59 3.05
C LYS A 234 13.41 2.17 2.71
N ARG A 235 12.26 1.77 3.28
CA ARG A 235 11.63 0.45 3.11
C ARG A 235 10.32 0.51 2.34
N MET A 236 10.29 1.32 1.29
CA MET A 236 9.06 1.51 0.49
C MET A 236 8.37 0.19 0.08
N PRO A 237 9.09 -0.90 -0.29
CA PRO A 237 8.44 -2.17 -0.60
C PRO A 237 7.63 -2.78 0.55
N SER A 238 8.00 -2.56 1.82
CA SER A 238 7.31 -3.10 2.99
C SER A 238 5.95 -2.42 3.22
N THR A 239 5.74 -1.21 2.69
CA THR A 239 4.42 -0.56 2.68
C THR A 239 3.36 -1.37 1.93
N ASP A 240 3.77 -2.22 0.98
CA ASP A 240 2.86 -3.15 0.33
C ASP A 240 2.18 -4.11 1.31
N ILE A 241 2.92 -4.53 2.34
CA ILE A 241 2.43 -5.45 3.36
C ILE A 241 1.47 -4.69 4.29
N ILE A 242 1.79 -3.44 4.63
CA ILE A 242 0.88 -2.55 5.37
C ILE A 242 -0.46 -2.42 4.63
N MET A 243 -0.42 -2.21 3.31
CA MET A 243 -1.64 -2.09 2.47
C MET A 243 -2.46 -3.37 2.39
N GLN A 244 -1.96 -4.52 2.88
CA GLN A 244 -2.80 -5.71 3.01
C GLN A 244 -3.79 -5.64 4.18
N TYR A 245 -3.56 -4.73 5.13
CA TYR A 245 -4.33 -4.60 6.37
C TYR A 245 -5.03 -3.25 6.51
N THR A 246 -4.75 -2.29 5.62
CA THR A 246 -5.29 -0.94 5.71
C THR A 246 -5.61 -0.36 4.34
N GLN A 247 -6.52 0.61 4.30
CA GLN A 247 -6.76 1.41 3.11
C GLN A 247 -5.72 2.54 3.03
N PRO A 248 -5.25 2.95 1.84
CA PRO A 248 -4.28 4.04 1.71
C PRO A 248 -4.77 5.35 2.33
N SER A 249 -6.08 5.63 2.26
CA SER A 249 -6.67 6.81 2.89
C SER A 249 -6.42 6.83 4.41
N THR A 250 -6.48 5.69 5.09
CA THR A 250 -6.22 5.59 6.54
C THR A 250 -4.79 5.99 6.91
N LEU A 251 -3.80 5.71 6.05
CA LEU A 251 -2.41 6.08 6.28
C LEU A 251 -2.08 7.49 5.76
N LEU A 252 -2.56 7.83 4.56
CA LEU A 252 -2.11 9.01 3.82
C LEU A 252 -2.95 10.25 4.09
N LEU A 253 -4.24 10.12 4.42
CA LEU A 253 -5.10 11.28 4.67
C LEU A 253 -4.62 12.12 5.88
N PRO A 254 -4.22 11.52 7.02
CA PRO A 254 -3.65 12.28 8.14
C PRO A 254 -2.39 13.06 7.75
N LEU A 255 -1.50 12.45 6.96
CA LEU A 255 -0.29 13.11 6.45
C LEU A 255 -0.64 14.28 5.53
N CYS A 256 -1.60 14.08 4.62
CA CYS A 256 -2.10 15.14 3.74
C CYS A 256 -2.68 16.30 4.55
N ALA A 257 -3.43 16.03 5.62
CA ALA A 257 -3.99 17.05 6.49
C ALA A 257 -2.89 17.89 7.16
N VAL A 258 -1.85 17.25 7.72
CA VAL A 258 -0.70 17.94 8.31
C VAL A 258 0.03 18.81 7.29
N LEU A 259 0.24 18.32 6.07
CA LEU A 259 0.88 19.08 4.99
C LEU A 259 0.04 20.27 4.52
N ASN A 260 -1.28 20.09 4.42
CA ASN A 260 -2.21 21.14 4.01
C ASN A 260 -2.38 22.24 5.06
N GLU A 261 -2.34 21.87 6.35
CA GLU A 261 -2.51 22.78 7.50
C GLU A 261 -1.18 23.18 8.15
N TRP A 262 -0.07 23.07 7.40
CA TRP A 262 1.26 23.34 7.94
C TRP A 262 1.37 24.77 8.46
N ILE A 263 1.75 24.90 9.74
CA ILE A 263 1.92 26.19 10.40
C ILE A 263 3.40 26.56 10.35
N HIS A 264 3.70 27.69 9.68
CA HIS A 264 5.05 28.23 9.60
C HIS A 264 5.29 29.22 10.73
N ASP A 265 5.93 28.76 11.82
CA ASP A 265 6.20 29.57 12.99
C ASP A 265 7.42 30.49 12.78
N GLN A 266 7.14 31.79 12.58
CA GLN A 266 8.15 32.80 12.29
C GLN A 266 9.02 33.19 13.49
N ASP A 267 8.70 32.71 14.69
CA ASP A 267 9.44 32.97 15.92
C ASP A 267 10.50 31.89 16.23
N GLN A 268 10.57 30.83 15.40
CA GLN A 268 11.61 29.81 15.48
C GLN A 268 13.01 30.40 15.22
N SER A 269 14.01 29.86 15.90
CA SER A 269 15.42 30.31 15.78
C SER A 269 16.12 29.75 14.55
N GLU A 270 15.70 28.58 14.08
CA GLU A 270 16.23 27.89 12.90
C GLU A 270 15.06 27.30 12.10
N PHE A 271 15.03 27.54 10.79
CA PHE A 271 13.95 27.07 9.91
C PHE A 271 14.33 25.81 9.13
N THR A 272 15.62 25.48 9.05
CA THR A 272 16.10 24.28 8.35
C THR A 272 15.45 22.98 8.88
N PRO A 273 15.35 22.73 10.20
CA PRO A 273 14.68 21.53 10.71
C PRO A 273 13.21 21.42 10.30
N SER A 274 12.47 22.53 10.35
CA SER A 274 11.06 22.60 9.93
C SER A 274 10.90 22.27 8.44
N TYR A 275 11.78 22.80 7.59
CA TYR A 275 11.83 22.45 6.17
C TYR A 275 12.16 20.97 5.95
N GLU A 276 13.08 20.41 6.72
CA GLU A 276 13.49 19.01 6.60
C GLU A 276 12.40 18.04 7.04
N GLU A 277 11.70 18.34 8.14
CA GLU A 277 10.52 17.60 8.60
C GLU A 277 9.42 17.60 7.54
N PHE A 278 9.07 18.78 7.03
CA PHE A 278 8.10 18.92 5.95
C PHE A 278 8.51 18.13 4.70
N ALA A 279 9.78 18.23 4.30
CA ALA A 279 10.33 17.57 3.12
C ALA A 279 10.22 16.04 3.21
N ALA A 280 10.56 15.45 4.35
CA ALA A 280 10.47 13.99 4.56
C ALA A 280 9.02 13.49 4.51
N ILE A 281 8.10 14.20 5.19
CA ILE A 281 6.67 13.87 5.22
C ILE A 281 6.06 13.99 3.81
N LEU A 282 6.36 15.08 3.10
CA LEU A 282 5.91 15.32 1.73
C LEU A 282 6.41 14.22 0.80
N LEU A 283 7.70 13.90 0.86
CA LEU A 283 8.31 12.93 -0.04
C LEU A 283 7.74 11.53 0.15
N PHE A 284 7.56 11.08 1.40
CA PHE A 284 6.92 9.79 1.66
C PHE A 284 5.47 9.78 1.14
N THR A 285 4.72 10.86 1.38
CA THR A 285 3.32 10.99 0.92
C THR A 285 3.24 10.90 -0.60
N LEU A 286 4.03 11.69 -1.34
CA LEU A 286 4.06 11.65 -2.81
C LEU A 286 4.57 10.31 -3.34
N ALA A 287 5.59 9.71 -2.70
CA ALA A 287 6.12 8.41 -3.09
C ALA A 287 5.08 7.29 -2.91
N ALA A 288 4.26 7.34 -1.84
CA ALA A 288 3.16 6.39 -1.62
C ALA A 288 2.03 6.58 -2.64
N ILE A 289 1.64 7.83 -2.93
CA ILE A 289 0.64 8.17 -3.95
C ILE A 289 1.07 7.62 -5.32
N HIS A 290 2.31 7.91 -5.73
CA HIS A 290 2.86 7.42 -6.98
C HIS A 290 3.03 5.89 -7.00
N ARG A 291 3.48 5.29 -5.90
CA ARG A 291 3.64 3.83 -5.80
C ARG A 291 2.33 3.10 -6.10
N PHE A 292 1.24 3.54 -5.48
CA PHE A 292 -0.06 2.86 -5.58
C PHE A 292 -0.96 3.42 -6.67
N ASP A 293 -0.47 4.35 -7.51
CA ASP A 293 -1.21 4.99 -8.60
C ASP A 293 -2.55 5.61 -8.10
N LEU A 294 -2.48 6.31 -6.95
CA LEU A 294 -3.66 6.85 -6.27
C LEU A 294 -4.10 8.17 -6.89
N LYS A 295 -5.41 8.33 -7.09
CA LYS A 295 -6.04 9.59 -7.46
C LYS A 295 -6.59 10.32 -6.24
N GLU A 296 -6.91 11.59 -6.40
CA GLU A 296 -7.56 12.41 -5.37
C GLU A 296 -8.82 11.74 -4.79
N SER A 297 -9.62 11.11 -5.65
CA SER A 297 -10.82 10.38 -5.25
C SER A 297 -10.54 9.15 -4.39
N ASP A 298 -9.42 8.45 -4.62
CA ASP A 298 -9.05 7.25 -3.83
C ASP A 298 -8.65 7.62 -2.40
N LEU A 299 -8.22 8.87 -2.19
CA LEU A 299 -7.80 9.40 -0.90
C LEU A 299 -8.91 10.19 -0.18
N GLY A 300 -9.97 10.59 -0.91
CA GLY A 300 -10.98 11.50 -0.41
C GLY A 300 -10.49 12.95 -0.29
N LEU A 301 -9.50 13.34 -1.10
CA LEU A 301 -8.98 14.71 -1.12
C LEU A 301 -9.91 15.66 -1.87
N LEU A 302 -9.99 16.90 -1.38
CA LEU A 302 -10.63 17.98 -2.11
C LEU A 302 -9.67 18.50 -3.20
N PRO A 303 -10.14 18.78 -4.43
CA PRO A 303 -9.28 19.21 -5.56
C PRO A 303 -8.51 20.53 -5.34
N SER A 304 -8.85 21.30 -4.31
CA SER A 304 -8.23 22.59 -3.99
C SER A 304 -7.16 22.51 -2.91
N THR A 305 -6.76 21.32 -2.46
CA THR A 305 -5.74 21.15 -1.42
C THR A 305 -4.33 21.28 -1.99
N PHE A 306 -3.36 21.62 -1.13
CA PHE A 306 -1.96 21.75 -1.53
C PHE A 306 -1.41 20.44 -2.08
N VAL A 307 -1.65 19.30 -1.41
CA VAL A 307 -1.17 18.01 -1.92
C VAL A 307 -1.82 17.65 -3.26
N ALA A 308 -3.12 17.90 -3.43
CA ALA A 308 -3.82 17.65 -4.69
C ALA A 308 -3.22 18.47 -5.85
N SER A 309 -2.92 19.75 -5.63
CA SER A 309 -2.34 20.61 -6.66
C SER A 309 -0.92 20.18 -7.08
N LEU A 310 -0.15 19.55 -6.19
CA LEU A 310 1.16 18.98 -6.54
C LEU A 310 1.03 17.67 -7.32
N THR A 311 -0.07 16.94 -7.20
CA THR A 311 -0.29 15.67 -7.93
C THR A 311 -0.95 15.87 -9.29
N ASP A 312 -1.57 17.03 -9.53
CA ASP A 312 -2.23 17.34 -10.79
C ASP A 312 -1.21 17.50 -11.93
N GLU A 313 -1.24 16.58 -12.89
CA GLU A 313 -0.38 16.63 -14.06
C GLU A 313 -0.57 17.93 -14.88
N THR A 314 -1.71 18.59 -14.80
CA THR A 314 -1.93 19.85 -15.50
C THR A 314 -1.26 21.04 -14.82
N ALA A 315 -0.96 20.96 -13.52
CA ALA A 315 -0.36 22.05 -12.75
C ALA A 315 1.09 22.37 -13.17
N PHE A 316 1.83 21.37 -13.65
CA PHE A 316 3.23 21.52 -14.08
C PHE A 316 3.41 22.22 -15.43
N GLY A 317 2.35 22.35 -16.23
CA GLY A 317 2.39 22.83 -17.62
C GLY A 317 1.79 24.22 -17.84
N HIS A 318 1.19 24.83 -16.81
CA HIS A 318 0.61 26.16 -16.91
C HIS A 318 1.49 27.17 -16.20
N ALA A 319 2.29 27.91 -16.96
CA ALA A 319 2.48 29.31 -16.63
C ALA A 319 1.11 29.99 -16.75
N GLY A 320 0.38 30.14 -15.65
CA GLY A 320 -0.83 30.96 -15.63
C GLY A 320 -1.42 31.09 -14.24
N PRO A 321 -2.25 32.11 -13.96
CA PRO A 321 -2.18 33.51 -14.38
C PRO A 321 -1.04 34.22 -13.60
N GLY A 322 -0.73 35.48 -13.87
CA GLY A 322 0.42 36.17 -13.23
C GLY A 322 0.50 35.95 -11.72
N LEU A 323 1.69 35.54 -11.24
CA LEU A 323 2.01 35.38 -9.82
C LEU A 323 1.47 36.55 -8.99
N SER A 324 1.00 36.28 -7.78
CA SER A 324 0.68 37.36 -6.84
C SER A 324 1.96 38.16 -6.51
N ASP A 325 1.81 39.40 -6.06
CA ASP A 325 2.99 40.23 -5.73
C ASP A 325 3.79 39.64 -4.57
N GLU A 326 3.14 38.91 -3.66
CA GLU A 326 3.78 38.15 -2.60
C GLU A 326 4.59 36.96 -3.14
N GLN A 327 4.00 36.17 -4.05
CA GLN A 327 4.70 35.07 -4.73
C GLN A 327 5.91 35.54 -5.52
N LYS A 328 5.82 36.70 -6.21
CA LYS A 328 6.96 37.31 -6.90
C LYS A 328 8.08 37.68 -5.92
N ASN A 329 7.73 38.22 -4.75
CA ASN A 329 8.70 38.59 -3.73
C ASN A 329 9.42 37.35 -3.16
N TYR A 330 8.68 36.28 -2.86
CA TYR A 330 9.26 35.01 -2.44
C TYR A 330 10.19 34.42 -3.50
N LEU A 331 9.74 34.37 -4.76
CA LEU A 331 10.53 33.87 -5.88
C LEU A 331 11.81 34.69 -6.06
N GLY A 332 11.73 36.02 -5.96
CA GLY A 332 12.89 36.92 -6.05
C GLY A 332 13.94 36.60 -4.99
N LYS A 333 13.54 36.48 -3.72
CA LYS A 333 14.45 36.14 -2.61
C LYS A 333 15.09 34.76 -2.79
N TRP A 334 14.33 33.76 -3.24
CA TRP A 334 14.87 32.43 -3.52
C TRP A 334 15.89 32.45 -4.67
N ILE A 335 15.62 33.17 -5.75
CA ILE A 335 16.56 33.32 -6.88
C ILE A 335 17.84 34.03 -6.44
N GLU A 336 17.72 35.14 -5.71
CA GLU A 336 18.88 35.87 -5.18
C GLU A 336 19.76 34.98 -4.30
N SER A 337 19.15 34.12 -3.50
CA SER A 337 19.86 33.28 -2.54
C SER A 337 20.47 32.03 -3.16
N LEU A 338 19.76 31.35 -4.08
CA LEU A 338 20.27 30.15 -4.74
C LEU A 338 21.44 30.46 -5.68
N PHE A 339 21.44 31.64 -6.30
CA PHE A 339 22.46 32.02 -7.28
C PHE A 339 23.45 33.07 -6.77
N ALA A 340 23.43 33.38 -5.46
CA ALA A 340 24.45 34.20 -4.82
C ALA A 340 25.81 33.48 -4.83
N LEU A 341 26.84 34.20 -5.29
CA LEU A 341 28.22 33.71 -5.31
C LEU A 341 28.98 34.25 -4.10
N ASP A 342 29.75 33.39 -3.45
CA ASP A 342 30.68 33.76 -2.39
C ASP A 342 31.98 34.38 -2.95
N GLU A 343 32.90 34.79 -2.08
CA GLU A 343 34.19 35.36 -2.47
C GLU A 343 35.08 34.38 -3.29
N SER A 344 34.77 33.08 -3.22
CA SER A 344 35.46 32.01 -3.96
C SER A 344 34.82 31.72 -5.32
N GLY A 345 33.68 32.34 -5.64
CA GLY A 345 32.93 32.10 -6.88
C GLY A 345 32.12 30.80 -6.88
N GLU A 346 31.76 30.30 -5.69
CA GLU A 346 30.88 29.15 -5.46
C GLU A 346 29.56 29.61 -4.80
N ALA A 347 28.53 28.75 -4.78
CA ALA A 347 27.23 29.12 -4.23
C ALA A 347 27.30 29.32 -2.71
N SER A 348 26.86 30.48 -2.21
CA SER A 348 27.03 30.91 -0.81
C SER A 348 26.19 30.15 0.24
N GLY A 349 25.44 29.13 -0.17
CA GLY A 349 24.44 28.44 0.67
C GLY A 349 23.15 29.25 0.84
N ILE A 350 22.13 28.62 1.43
CA ILE A 350 20.80 29.23 1.59
C ILE A 350 20.70 29.80 3.00
N PRO A 351 20.54 31.13 3.16
CA PRO A 351 20.42 31.74 4.48
C PRO A 351 19.04 31.42 5.09
N ASP A 352 19.04 31.19 6.40
CA ASP A 352 17.83 30.87 7.17
C ASP A 352 16.76 31.96 7.09
N GLU A 353 17.16 33.22 6.85
CA GLU A 353 16.26 34.34 6.63
C GLU A 353 15.29 34.11 5.45
N VAL A 354 15.74 33.44 4.37
CA VAL A 354 14.88 33.12 3.22
C VAL A 354 13.82 32.10 3.60
N MET A 355 14.22 31.09 4.37
CA MET A 355 13.33 30.06 4.89
C MET A 355 12.35 30.63 5.92
N ARG A 356 12.75 31.64 6.69
CA ARG A 356 11.84 32.40 7.55
C ARG A 356 10.75 33.12 6.77
N PHE A 357 11.11 33.75 5.65
CA PHE A 357 10.19 34.56 4.84
C PHE A 357 9.19 33.75 4.02
N CYS A 358 9.53 32.53 3.62
CA CYS A 358 8.72 31.69 2.76
C CYS A 358 8.35 30.41 3.50
N SER A 359 7.07 30.03 3.56
CA SER A 359 6.72 28.70 4.08
C SER A 359 7.18 27.60 3.11
N PRO A 360 7.38 26.36 3.59
CA PRO A 360 7.64 25.22 2.72
C PRO A 360 6.56 25.07 1.64
N THR A 361 5.28 25.12 2.00
CA THR A 361 4.14 25.02 1.06
C THR A 361 4.21 26.06 -0.06
N ALA A 362 4.54 27.31 0.26
CA ALA A 362 4.72 28.37 -0.73
C ALA A 362 5.92 28.10 -1.62
N PHE A 363 7.05 27.68 -1.04
CA PHE A 363 8.26 27.33 -1.80
C PHE A 363 7.98 26.24 -2.83
N TYR A 364 7.46 25.08 -2.42
CA TYR A 364 7.22 23.94 -3.31
C TYR A 364 6.27 24.28 -4.47
N THR A 365 5.30 25.17 -4.24
CA THR A 365 4.39 25.67 -5.29
C THR A 365 5.13 26.54 -6.33
N LEU A 366 6.18 27.26 -5.93
CA LEU A 366 6.95 28.15 -6.79
C LEU A 366 8.06 27.44 -7.58
N VAL A 367 8.43 26.21 -7.20
CA VAL A 367 9.56 25.48 -7.81
C VAL A 367 9.46 25.34 -9.34
N PRO A 368 8.32 24.98 -9.96
CA PRO A 368 8.22 24.94 -11.42
C PRO A 368 8.59 26.29 -12.07
N THR A 369 8.11 27.39 -11.50
CA THR A 369 8.40 28.74 -11.99
C THR A 369 9.87 29.12 -11.76
N LEU A 370 10.45 28.69 -10.64
CA LEU A 370 11.88 28.87 -10.35
C LEU A 370 12.76 28.21 -11.42
N PHE A 371 12.43 26.99 -11.83
CA PHE A 371 13.12 26.30 -12.93
C PHE A 371 12.95 27.04 -14.26
N GLU A 372 11.72 27.47 -14.60
CA GLU A 372 11.44 28.24 -15.81
C GLU A 372 12.28 29.53 -15.88
N GLN A 373 12.25 30.34 -14.81
CA GLN A 373 12.98 31.61 -14.76
C GLN A 373 14.50 31.40 -14.76
N SER A 374 14.99 30.34 -14.11
CA SER A 374 16.42 30.01 -14.09
C SER A 374 16.94 29.61 -15.48
N VAL A 375 16.18 28.81 -16.21
CA VAL A 375 16.48 28.43 -17.61
C VAL A 375 16.42 29.67 -18.52
N LEU A 376 15.40 30.51 -18.35
CA LEU A 376 15.24 31.74 -19.11
C LEU A 376 16.41 32.70 -18.89
N ALA A 377 16.82 32.92 -17.64
CA ALA A 377 17.94 33.78 -17.28
C ALA A 377 19.27 33.26 -17.84
N CYS A 378 19.47 31.93 -17.86
CA CYS A 378 20.65 31.34 -18.47
C CYS A 378 20.65 31.51 -20.00
N ARG A 379 19.49 31.32 -20.63
CA ARG A 379 19.32 31.50 -22.09
C ARG A 379 19.58 32.95 -22.53
N THR A 380 19.16 33.94 -21.76
CA THR A 380 19.39 35.36 -22.06
C THR A 380 20.80 35.83 -21.68
N GLY A 381 21.62 34.97 -21.07
CA GLY A 381 22.97 35.29 -20.61
C GLY A 381 23.01 36.11 -19.32
N ALA A 382 21.87 36.31 -18.65
CA ALA A 382 21.82 36.94 -17.33
C ALA A 382 22.42 36.06 -16.23
N LEU A 383 22.40 34.73 -16.42
CA LEU A 383 22.97 33.74 -15.50
C LEU A 383 23.96 32.83 -16.24
N SER A 384 25.14 32.62 -15.66
CA SER A 384 26.12 31.68 -16.24
C SER A 384 25.71 30.22 -16.03
N MET A 385 26.11 29.32 -16.92
CA MET A 385 25.84 27.88 -16.77
C MET A 385 26.45 27.31 -15.49
N LYS A 386 27.65 27.77 -15.10
CA LYS A 386 28.31 27.31 -13.85
C LYS A 386 27.49 27.74 -12.63
N THR A 387 27.05 28.99 -12.59
CA THR A 387 26.21 29.52 -11.49
C THR A 387 24.87 28.80 -11.43
N LEU A 388 24.25 28.51 -12.58
CA LEU A 388 23.01 27.74 -12.64
C LEU A 388 23.19 26.34 -12.04
N GLN A 389 24.24 25.62 -12.42
CA GLN A 389 24.52 24.29 -11.89
C GLN A 389 24.81 24.31 -10.38
N GLY A 390 25.61 25.27 -9.91
CA GLY A 390 25.93 25.42 -8.50
C GLY A 390 24.71 25.78 -7.64
N GLY A 391 23.83 26.66 -8.13
CA GLY A 391 22.61 27.01 -7.39
C GLY A 391 21.59 25.87 -7.34
N LEU A 392 21.42 25.14 -8.45
CA LEU A 392 20.52 23.98 -8.48
C LEU A 392 21.07 22.78 -7.70
N GLU A 393 22.38 22.72 -7.46
CA GLU A 393 23.00 21.70 -6.60
C GLU A 393 22.55 21.84 -5.13
N LEU A 394 22.23 23.05 -4.67
CA LEU A 394 21.66 23.27 -3.33
C LEU A 394 20.28 22.63 -3.16
N LEU A 395 19.55 22.36 -4.26
CA LEU A 395 18.28 21.64 -4.20
C LEU A 395 18.45 20.15 -3.92
N LEU A 396 19.68 19.63 -3.90
CA LEU A 396 19.96 18.23 -3.57
C LEU A 396 20.13 17.99 -2.06
N GLU A 397 20.11 19.06 -1.26
CA GLU A 397 20.09 18.98 0.20
C GLU A 397 18.78 18.37 0.72
N PRO A 398 18.78 17.56 1.79
CA PRO A 398 17.61 16.77 2.24
C PRO A 398 16.30 17.58 2.37
N PHE A 399 16.40 18.81 2.86
CA PHE A 399 15.27 19.68 3.15
C PHE A 399 14.64 20.34 1.90
N LEU A 400 15.34 20.34 0.76
CA LEU A 400 14.80 20.80 -0.54
C LEU A 400 14.69 19.70 -1.57
N LEU A 401 15.28 18.54 -1.33
CA LEU A 401 15.36 17.44 -2.27
C LEU A 401 14.02 17.05 -2.93
N PRO A 402 12.87 17.02 -2.21
CA PRO A 402 11.57 16.72 -2.83
C PRO A 402 11.14 17.75 -3.89
N SER A 403 11.73 18.94 -3.91
CA SER A 403 11.40 20.00 -4.88
C SER A 403 11.73 19.57 -6.31
N LEU A 404 12.68 18.65 -6.46
CA LEU A 404 13.04 18.07 -7.74
C LEU A 404 11.89 17.34 -8.42
N ILE A 405 10.90 16.83 -7.68
CA ILE A 405 9.70 16.23 -8.29
C ILE A 405 8.99 17.29 -9.14
N MET A 406 8.86 18.51 -8.59
CA MET A 406 8.20 19.61 -9.27
C MET A 406 9.06 20.21 -10.38
N GLY A 407 10.34 20.44 -10.11
CA GLY A 407 11.27 20.99 -11.08
C GLY A 407 11.49 20.09 -12.29
N LEU A 408 11.79 18.81 -12.05
CA LEU A 408 11.97 17.82 -13.13
C LEU A 408 10.65 17.48 -13.83
N GLY A 409 9.52 17.52 -13.11
CA GLY A 409 8.19 17.40 -13.70
C GLY A 409 7.88 18.52 -14.70
N TRP A 410 8.28 19.75 -14.40
CA TRP A 410 8.22 20.87 -15.36
C TRP A 410 9.14 20.63 -16.57
N LEU A 411 10.40 20.22 -16.35
CA LEU A 411 11.33 19.91 -17.46
C LEU A 411 10.77 18.84 -18.41
N ALA A 412 10.06 17.85 -17.88
CA ALA A 412 9.44 16.80 -18.70
C ALA A 412 8.35 17.36 -19.65
N LYS A 413 7.64 18.40 -19.23
CA LYS A 413 6.55 19.03 -20.01
C LYS A 413 7.00 20.19 -20.88
N HIS A 414 8.17 20.75 -20.59
CA HIS A 414 8.74 21.86 -21.36
C HIS A 414 9.07 21.43 -22.80
N SER A 415 8.71 22.29 -23.77
CA SER A 415 9.01 22.03 -25.16
C SER A 415 10.50 22.29 -25.46
N TRP A 416 11.24 21.21 -25.72
CA TRP A 416 12.68 21.23 -26.01
C TRP A 416 13.07 22.00 -27.29
N GLU A 417 12.12 22.21 -28.20
CA GLU A 417 12.40 22.77 -29.53
C GLU A 417 11.92 24.20 -29.70
N ASP A 418 10.77 24.55 -29.12
CA ASP A 418 10.15 25.86 -29.31
C ASP A 418 10.96 26.99 -28.67
N HIS A 419 11.85 26.65 -27.73
CA HIS A 419 12.54 27.59 -26.87
C HIS A 419 14.07 27.63 -27.05
N ASN A 420 14.63 26.75 -27.90
CA ASN A 420 16.06 26.64 -28.21
C ASN A 420 16.99 26.58 -26.97
N ASP A 421 16.55 25.93 -25.90
CA ASP A 421 17.21 25.80 -24.60
C ASP A 421 17.61 24.36 -24.27
N ALA A 422 17.46 23.43 -25.21
CA ALA A 422 17.76 22.00 -25.02
C ALA A 422 19.15 21.70 -24.44
N SER A 423 20.19 22.47 -24.81
CA SER A 423 21.55 22.28 -24.27
C SER A 423 21.68 22.65 -22.80
N ILE A 424 20.86 23.59 -22.32
CA ILE A 424 20.79 24.01 -20.91
C ILE A 424 20.07 22.92 -20.12
N LEU A 425 18.90 22.50 -20.62
CA LEU A 425 18.07 21.47 -19.99
C LEU A 425 18.81 20.12 -19.83
N LEU A 426 19.54 19.69 -20.87
CA LEU A 426 20.35 18.46 -20.79
C LEU A 426 21.48 18.55 -19.76
N GLN A 427 22.03 19.74 -19.51
CA GLN A 427 23.04 19.93 -18.47
C GLN A 427 22.44 19.94 -17.07
N ILE A 428 21.26 20.55 -16.89
CA ILE A 428 20.51 20.51 -15.63
C ILE A 428 20.17 19.05 -15.27
N LEU A 429 19.59 18.29 -16.21
CA LEU A 429 19.24 16.87 -15.98
C LEU A 429 20.47 16.04 -15.59
N ASP A 430 21.58 16.22 -16.28
CA ASP A 430 22.82 15.48 -16.03
C ASP A 430 23.40 15.73 -14.63
N LYS A 431 23.20 16.93 -14.08
CA LYS A 431 23.61 17.28 -12.72
C LYS A 431 22.62 16.74 -11.67
N LEU A 432 21.32 16.90 -11.89
CA LEU A 432 20.28 16.57 -10.89
C LEU A 432 19.92 15.08 -10.81
N LEU A 433 20.10 14.32 -11.91
CA LEU A 433 19.79 12.89 -11.93
C LEU A 433 20.89 12.01 -11.33
N LYS A 434 22.07 12.56 -11.03
CA LYS A 434 23.18 11.82 -10.41
C LYS A 434 23.16 12.06 -8.90
N PRO A 435 23.18 11.01 -8.07
CA PRO A 435 23.27 11.18 -6.63
C PRO A 435 24.64 11.78 -6.28
N LEU A 436 24.66 12.87 -5.53
CA LEU A 436 25.90 13.52 -5.08
C LEU A 436 26.31 13.06 -3.67
N SER A 437 25.34 12.63 -2.85
CA SER A 437 25.57 12.29 -1.45
C SER A 437 25.89 10.81 -1.21
N THR A 438 26.79 10.56 -0.27
CA THR A 438 27.08 9.22 0.27
C THR A 438 26.08 8.79 1.35
N SER A 439 25.24 9.71 1.86
CA SER A 439 24.25 9.39 2.89
C SER A 439 23.18 8.41 2.38
N PRO A 440 22.91 7.30 3.08
CA PRO A 440 21.91 6.32 2.66
C PRO A 440 20.49 6.89 2.66
N GLU A 441 20.20 7.86 3.53
CA GLU A 441 18.90 8.54 3.58
C GLU A 441 18.67 9.37 2.32
N VAL A 442 19.61 10.26 1.99
CA VAL A 442 19.56 11.11 0.79
C VAL A 442 19.48 10.27 -0.48
N GLN A 443 20.20 9.15 -0.54
CA GLN A 443 20.12 8.22 -1.67
C GLN A 443 18.76 7.53 -1.79
N SER A 444 18.09 7.26 -0.68
CA SER A 444 16.74 6.68 -0.67
C SER A 444 15.72 7.70 -1.13
N MET A 445 15.84 8.95 -0.66
CA MET A 445 15.02 10.07 -1.10
C MET A 445 15.18 10.34 -2.61
N HIS A 446 16.42 10.44 -3.09
CA HIS A 446 16.73 10.66 -4.51
C HIS A 446 16.20 9.53 -5.41
N ARG A 447 16.29 8.28 -4.94
CA ARG A 447 15.72 7.12 -5.65
C ARG A 447 14.19 7.21 -5.76
N ALA A 448 13.51 7.64 -4.70
CA ALA A 448 12.06 7.84 -4.73
C ALA A 448 11.67 8.95 -5.72
N ILE A 449 12.44 10.04 -5.78
CA ILE A 449 12.22 11.13 -6.74
C ILE A 449 12.39 10.63 -8.17
N ILE A 450 13.51 9.94 -8.48
CA ILE A 450 13.73 9.38 -9.82
C ILE A 450 12.56 8.45 -10.20
N ALA A 451 12.05 7.65 -9.27
CA ALA A 451 10.91 6.77 -9.54
C ALA A 451 9.68 7.54 -10.04
N MET A 452 9.44 8.75 -9.54
CA MET A 452 8.28 9.58 -9.90
C MET A 452 8.45 10.35 -11.20
N VAL A 453 9.67 10.82 -11.50
CA VAL A 453 9.92 11.71 -12.64
C VAL A 453 10.47 10.99 -13.88
N ALA A 454 10.93 9.74 -13.73
CA ALA A 454 11.60 9.02 -14.82
C ALA A 454 10.69 8.77 -16.04
N ASP A 455 9.44 8.32 -15.84
CA ASP A 455 8.54 8.01 -16.96
C ASP A 455 8.24 9.26 -17.81
N PRO A 456 7.79 10.40 -17.24
CA PRO A 456 7.60 11.64 -18.00
C PRO A 456 8.87 12.15 -18.71
N LEU A 457 10.02 12.07 -18.03
CA LEU A 457 11.30 12.49 -18.62
C LEU A 457 11.73 11.60 -19.77
N LEU A 458 11.54 10.28 -19.66
CA LEU A 458 11.86 9.31 -20.71
C LEU A 458 11.00 9.55 -21.95
N GLU A 459 9.70 9.82 -21.79
CA GLU A 459 8.81 10.15 -22.90
C GLU A 459 9.30 11.42 -23.61
N SER A 460 9.53 12.49 -22.84
CA SER A 460 9.97 13.79 -23.34
C SER A 460 11.33 13.71 -24.07
N LEU A 461 12.32 13.04 -23.47
CA LEU A 461 13.64 12.83 -24.08
C LEU A 461 13.58 11.90 -25.30
N SER A 462 12.68 10.92 -25.32
CA SER A 462 12.48 10.03 -26.47
C SER A 462 11.91 10.78 -27.68
N VAL A 463 10.95 11.67 -27.44
CA VAL A 463 10.41 12.56 -28.49
C VAL A 463 11.50 13.48 -29.03
N PHE A 464 12.32 14.09 -28.15
CA PHE A 464 13.45 14.92 -28.56
C PHE A 464 14.50 14.13 -29.37
N ARG A 465 14.85 12.91 -28.94
CA ARG A 465 15.79 12.03 -29.66
C ARG A 465 15.27 11.63 -31.03
N GLY A 466 13.97 11.36 -31.16
CA GLY A 466 13.35 11.03 -32.44
C GLY A 466 13.57 12.12 -33.49
N LYS A 467 13.66 13.38 -33.06
CA LYS A 467 13.92 14.53 -33.92
C LYS A 467 15.42 14.84 -34.08
N LYS A 468 16.26 14.54 -33.08
CA LYS A 468 17.73 14.74 -33.09
C LYS A 468 18.50 13.48 -32.65
N PRO A 469 18.68 12.49 -33.54
CA PRO A 469 19.29 11.20 -33.18
C PRO A 469 20.79 11.28 -32.85
N GLU A 470 21.49 12.35 -33.24
CA GLU A 470 22.95 12.49 -33.05
C GLU A 470 23.37 12.92 -31.63
N ASN A 471 22.41 13.27 -30.75
CA ASN A 471 22.73 13.80 -29.43
C ASN A 471 23.12 12.69 -28.43
N LYS A 472 24.43 12.45 -28.27
CA LYS A 472 24.98 11.45 -27.33
C LYS A 472 24.53 11.66 -25.89
N LYS A 473 24.44 12.92 -25.42
CA LYS A 473 24.08 13.22 -24.02
C LYS A 473 22.64 12.82 -23.70
N ALA A 474 21.72 13.00 -24.65
CA ALA A 474 20.34 12.54 -24.48
C ALA A 474 20.27 11.00 -24.36
N LEU A 475 21.11 10.26 -25.10
CA LEU A 475 21.18 8.81 -25.03
C LEU A 475 21.72 8.31 -23.69
N GLU A 476 22.77 8.95 -23.17
CA GLU A 476 23.33 8.65 -21.85
C GLU A 476 22.32 8.89 -20.73
N LEU A 477 21.55 9.99 -20.79
CA LEU A 477 20.51 10.30 -19.81
C LEU A 477 19.33 9.33 -19.88
N ILE A 478 18.91 8.93 -21.08
CA ILE A 478 17.89 7.89 -21.26
C ILE A 478 18.37 6.58 -20.62
N ALA A 479 19.61 6.16 -20.88
CA ALA A 479 20.16 4.94 -20.27
C ALA A 479 20.25 5.02 -18.74
N LEU A 480 20.60 6.21 -18.21
CA LEU A 480 20.62 6.46 -16.76
C LEU A 480 19.23 6.37 -16.15
N LEU A 481 18.23 6.99 -16.78
CA LEU A 481 16.83 6.95 -16.34
C LEU A 481 16.24 5.54 -16.46
N GLU A 482 16.53 4.80 -17.53
CA GLU A 482 16.11 3.40 -17.69
C GLU A 482 16.71 2.51 -16.59
N LYS A 483 18.00 2.70 -16.25
CA LYS A 483 18.64 1.98 -15.14
C LYS A 483 18.04 2.38 -13.79
N GLY A 484 17.78 3.67 -13.59
CA GLY A 484 17.11 4.23 -12.42
C GLY A 484 15.71 3.64 -12.24
N LEU A 485 14.92 3.62 -13.32
CA LEU A 485 13.59 3.04 -13.39
C LEU A 485 13.62 1.53 -13.20
N ALA A 486 14.60 0.80 -13.75
CA ALA A 486 14.73 -0.64 -13.50
C ALA A 486 14.98 -0.93 -12.01
N ARG A 487 15.81 -0.11 -11.35
CA ARG A 487 16.04 -0.16 -9.90
C ARG A 487 14.82 0.30 -9.10
N ALA A 488 14.05 1.23 -9.66
CA ALA A 488 12.83 1.80 -9.08
C ALA A 488 11.54 1.07 -9.48
N LYS A 489 11.60 0.06 -10.35
CA LYS A 489 10.43 -0.73 -10.79
C LYS A 489 9.75 -1.47 -9.64
N PRO A 490 10.47 -1.95 -8.60
CA PRO A 490 9.84 -2.42 -7.37
C PRO A 490 9.07 -1.31 -6.62
N LEU A 491 9.30 -0.02 -6.95
CA LEU A 491 8.63 1.14 -6.39
C LEU A 491 7.23 1.42 -6.97
N GLN A 492 6.84 0.87 -8.13
CA GLN A 492 5.49 1.05 -8.69
C GLN A 492 4.65 -0.23 -8.58
N ARG A 493 3.39 -0.09 -8.14
CA ARG A 493 2.37 -1.13 -7.93
C ARG A 493 1.11 -0.81 -8.74
N ASN A 494 1.29 -0.45 -10.00
CA ASN A 494 0.18 -0.15 -10.90
C ASN A 494 -0.40 -1.41 -11.59
N PHE A 495 -1.59 -1.25 -12.16
CA PHE A 495 -2.29 -2.29 -12.92
C PHE A 495 -1.82 -2.38 -14.39
N TYR A 496 -0.83 -1.59 -14.81
CA TYR A 496 -0.34 -1.58 -16.19
C TYR A 496 0.43 -2.84 -16.54
N CYS A 497 0.30 -3.26 -17.80
CA CYS A 497 1.09 -4.35 -18.36
C CYS A 497 2.54 -3.93 -18.55
N ASN A 498 3.47 -4.83 -18.24
CA ASN A 498 4.86 -4.65 -18.64
C ASN A 498 5.02 -4.88 -20.17
N LYS A 499 6.18 -4.52 -20.72
CA LYS A 499 6.45 -4.66 -22.16
C LYS A 499 6.24 -6.08 -22.69
N SER A 500 6.71 -7.13 -21.99
CA SER A 500 6.54 -8.51 -22.44
C SER A 500 5.09 -9.00 -22.36
N GLN A 501 4.35 -8.56 -21.35
CA GLN A 501 2.92 -8.78 -21.23
C GLN A 501 2.15 -8.11 -22.36
N LEU A 502 2.53 -6.89 -22.74
CA LEU A 502 1.95 -6.16 -23.86
C LEU A 502 2.31 -6.81 -25.20
N GLU A 503 3.55 -7.26 -25.40
CA GLU A 503 3.96 -8.03 -26.59
C GLU A 503 3.16 -9.33 -26.72
N THR A 504 2.89 -9.99 -25.61
CA THR A 504 2.00 -11.16 -25.58
C THR A 504 0.58 -10.79 -26.03
N LEU A 505 0.01 -9.69 -25.56
CA LEU A 505 -1.31 -9.21 -26.00
C LEU A 505 -1.30 -8.83 -27.49
N MET A 506 -0.25 -8.17 -27.97
CA MET A 506 -0.08 -7.79 -29.38
C MET A 506 0.07 -9.01 -30.30
N SER A 507 0.61 -10.13 -29.80
CA SER A 507 0.73 -11.38 -30.57
C SER A 507 -0.62 -11.95 -31.04
N TYR A 508 -1.73 -11.57 -30.40
CA TYR A 508 -3.10 -11.91 -30.83
C TYR A 508 -3.59 -11.07 -32.02
N GLY A 509 -2.74 -10.25 -32.64
CA GLY A 509 -3.02 -9.59 -33.92
C GLY A 509 -4.20 -8.61 -33.87
N GLY A 510 -4.46 -8.01 -32.70
CA GLY A 510 -5.57 -7.09 -32.47
C GLY A 510 -6.91 -7.75 -32.13
N LYS A 511 -6.99 -9.08 -32.05
CA LYS A 511 -8.19 -9.82 -31.62
C LYS A 511 -8.19 -10.08 -30.11
N LEU A 512 -8.35 -9.01 -29.35
CA LEU A 512 -8.36 -9.07 -27.88
C LEU A 512 -9.57 -9.84 -27.32
N ASP A 513 -10.67 -9.88 -28.05
CA ASP A 513 -11.85 -10.71 -27.78
C ASP A 513 -11.47 -12.20 -27.69
N GLN A 514 -10.67 -12.69 -28.64
CA GLN A 514 -10.19 -14.08 -28.64
C GLN A 514 -9.27 -14.38 -27.46
N TYR A 515 -8.43 -13.42 -27.04
CA TYR A 515 -7.59 -13.57 -25.85
C TYR A 515 -8.42 -13.73 -24.58
N VAL A 516 -9.46 -12.91 -24.40
CA VAL A 516 -10.38 -13.00 -23.26
C VAL A 516 -11.07 -14.37 -23.25
N THR A 517 -11.63 -14.79 -24.38
CA THR A 517 -12.30 -16.10 -24.49
C THR A 517 -11.35 -17.26 -24.24
N ALA A 518 -10.13 -17.24 -24.80
CA ALA A 518 -9.12 -18.27 -24.56
C ALA A 518 -8.66 -18.32 -23.08
N SER A 519 -8.61 -17.16 -22.41
CA SER A 519 -8.30 -17.09 -20.98
C SER A 519 -9.40 -17.75 -20.13
N ILE A 520 -10.67 -17.49 -20.45
CA ILE A 520 -11.82 -18.12 -19.79
C ILE A 520 -11.79 -19.63 -20.03
N GLU A 521 -11.58 -20.07 -21.28
CA GLU A 521 -11.51 -21.49 -21.62
C GLU A 521 -10.37 -22.20 -20.86
N GLY A 522 -9.17 -21.59 -20.78
CA GLY A 522 -8.05 -22.14 -20.01
C GLY A 522 -8.37 -22.32 -18.52
N LEU A 523 -9.03 -21.34 -17.90
CA LEU A 523 -9.47 -21.41 -16.50
C LEU A 523 -10.55 -22.47 -16.29
N MET A 524 -11.45 -22.63 -17.26
CA MET A 524 -12.46 -23.68 -17.22
C MET A 524 -11.86 -25.08 -17.33
N GLN A 525 -10.96 -25.31 -18.30
CA GLN A 525 -10.29 -26.60 -18.49
C GLN A 525 -9.51 -27.01 -17.24
N TRP A 526 -8.86 -26.05 -16.58
CA TRP A 526 -8.19 -26.29 -15.31
C TRP A 526 -9.17 -26.65 -14.19
N SER A 527 -10.33 -25.99 -14.15
CA SER A 527 -11.37 -26.25 -13.15
C SER A 527 -12.10 -27.58 -13.35
N MET A 528 -12.05 -28.18 -14.55
CA MET A 528 -12.71 -29.48 -14.84
C MET A 528 -12.00 -30.68 -14.22
N ASN A 529 -10.73 -30.56 -13.83
CA ASN A 529 -9.94 -31.63 -13.24
C ASN A 529 -9.59 -31.33 -11.78
N PRO A 530 -10.57 -31.27 -10.86
CA PRO A 530 -10.35 -30.87 -9.48
C PRO A 530 -9.52 -31.89 -8.68
N SER A 531 -9.30 -33.10 -9.19
CA SER A 531 -8.54 -34.17 -8.53
C SER A 531 -7.14 -34.39 -9.10
N ASP A 532 -6.78 -33.71 -10.20
CA ASP A 532 -5.45 -33.81 -10.81
C ASP A 532 -4.65 -32.53 -10.54
N PHE A 533 -4.03 -32.50 -9.35
CA PHE A 533 -3.23 -31.36 -8.88
C PHE A 533 -1.85 -31.28 -9.52
N THR A 534 -1.52 -32.19 -10.45
CA THR A 534 -0.30 -32.09 -11.27
C THR A 534 -0.47 -31.12 -12.44
N ILE A 535 -1.71 -30.77 -12.79
CA ILE A 535 -2.02 -29.77 -13.79
C ILE A 535 -1.83 -28.39 -13.17
N THR A 536 -0.75 -27.72 -13.58
CA THR A 536 -0.47 -26.34 -13.20
C THR A 536 -1.59 -25.40 -13.65
N ALA A 537 -1.85 -24.37 -12.84
CA ALA A 537 -2.79 -23.32 -13.21
C ALA A 537 -2.43 -22.75 -14.59
N PRO A 538 -3.42 -22.36 -15.40
CA PRO A 538 -3.13 -21.63 -16.63
C PRO A 538 -2.34 -20.39 -16.27
N VAL A 539 -1.43 -19.98 -17.17
CA VAL A 539 -0.61 -18.76 -17.02
C VAL A 539 -1.52 -17.54 -17.21
N PHE A 540 -2.47 -17.37 -16.31
CA PHE A 540 -3.42 -16.29 -16.28
C PHE A 540 -2.75 -15.12 -15.56
N GLY A 541 -2.85 -13.94 -16.16
CA GLY A 541 -2.38 -12.72 -15.56
C GLY A 541 -3.49 -11.71 -15.49
N TYR A 542 -3.95 -11.39 -14.28
CA TYR A 542 -5.01 -10.41 -14.11
C TYR A 542 -4.67 -9.09 -14.83
N LYS A 543 -3.44 -8.57 -14.71
CA LYS A 543 -3.01 -7.33 -15.41
C LYS A 543 -3.27 -7.36 -16.92
N GLN A 544 -2.89 -8.45 -17.59
CA GLN A 544 -3.09 -8.63 -19.04
C GLN A 544 -4.57 -8.70 -19.38
N PHE A 545 -5.34 -9.39 -18.54
CA PHE A 545 -6.79 -9.48 -18.68
C PHE A 545 -7.46 -8.11 -18.53
N THR A 546 -7.17 -7.35 -17.47
CA THR A 546 -7.76 -6.01 -17.28
C THR A 546 -7.36 -5.07 -18.43
N THR A 547 -6.12 -5.08 -18.88
CA THR A 547 -5.70 -4.25 -20.03
C THR A 547 -6.49 -4.62 -21.30
N ALA A 548 -6.69 -5.92 -21.57
CA ALA A 548 -7.53 -6.33 -22.70
C ALA A 548 -8.98 -5.84 -22.56
N VAL A 549 -9.57 -5.94 -21.36
CA VAL A 549 -10.93 -5.45 -21.06
C VAL A 549 -11.05 -3.93 -21.14
N GLN A 550 -10.02 -3.18 -20.75
CA GLN A 550 -10.00 -1.71 -20.84
C GLN A 550 -9.98 -1.22 -22.28
N ILE A 551 -9.21 -1.88 -23.14
CA ILE A 551 -9.09 -1.54 -24.57
C ILE A 551 -10.38 -1.89 -25.32
N LEU A 552 -11.05 -2.98 -24.95
CA LEU A 552 -12.30 -3.40 -25.57
C LEU A 552 -13.50 -2.54 -25.12
N ASP A 553 -14.42 -2.28 -26.04
CA ASP A 553 -15.73 -1.74 -25.69
C ASP A 553 -16.51 -2.74 -24.85
N GLY A 554 -17.23 -2.25 -23.84
CA GLY A 554 -17.92 -3.13 -22.88
C GLY A 554 -19.01 -3.97 -23.54
N ASP A 555 -19.66 -3.41 -24.57
CA ASP A 555 -20.65 -4.10 -25.38
C ASP A 555 -20.03 -5.24 -26.21
N ILE A 556 -18.92 -4.97 -26.91
CA ILE A 556 -18.19 -5.96 -27.73
C ILE A 556 -17.70 -7.11 -26.85
N LEU A 557 -17.15 -6.76 -25.68
CA LEU A 557 -16.67 -7.74 -24.70
C LEU A 557 -17.79 -8.64 -24.19
N LEU A 558 -18.94 -8.06 -23.82
CA LEU A 558 -20.08 -8.84 -23.36
C LEU A 558 -20.61 -9.75 -24.46
N ASP A 559 -20.71 -9.26 -25.70
CA ASP A 559 -21.17 -10.08 -26.83
C ASP A 559 -20.22 -11.25 -27.09
N ALA A 560 -18.89 -11.05 -27.01
CA ALA A 560 -17.90 -12.12 -27.12
C ALA A 560 -18.03 -13.17 -26.01
N ILE A 561 -18.25 -12.74 -24.75
CA ILE A 561 -18.46 -13.65 -23.62
C ILE A 561 -19.75 -14.45 -23.81
N LEU A 562 -20.86 -13.79 -24.15
CA LEU A 562 -22.15 -14.47 -24.37
C LEU A 562 -22.07 -15.47 -25.53
N GLN A 563 -21.41 -15.11 -26.63
CA GLN A 563 -21.24 -15.99 -27.78
C GLN A 563 -20.42 -17.24 -27.42
N HIS A 564 -19.39 -17.09 -26.58
CA HIS A 564 -18.65 -18.23 -26.05
C HIS A 564 -19.51 -19.10 -25.13
N LEU A 565 -20.23 -18.49 -24.19
CA LEU A 565 -21.09 -19.22 -23.25
C LEU A 565 -22.19 -20.03 -23.95
N GLN A 566 -22.75 -19.51 -25.05
CA GLN A 566 -23.74 -20.22 -25.87
C GLN A 566 -23.16 -21.42 -26.62
N SER A 567 -21.87 -21.39 -26.97
CA SER A 567 -21.22 -22.46 -27.71
C SER A 567 -20.90 -23.69 -26.85
N LEU A 568 -21.00 -23.55 -25.51
CA LEU A 568 -20.60 -24.57 -24.56
C LEU A 568 -21.73 -25.58 -24.25
N PRO A 569 -21.38 -26.84 -23.94
CA PRO A 569 -22.35 -27.82 -23.48
C PRO A 569 -22.86 -27.48 -22.06
N PRO A 570 -24.08 -27.92 -21.68
CA PRO A 570 -24.68 -27.61 -20.37
C PRO A 570 -23.82 -28.02 -19.16
N SER A 571 -23.02 -29.08 -19.29
CA SER A 571 -22.12 -29.56 -18.23
C SER A 571 -20.96 -28.61 -17.93
N GLN A 572 -20.56 -27.79 -18.91
CA GLN A 572 -19.45 -26.84 -18.79
C GLN A 572 -19.94 -25.42 -18.52
N LEU A 573 -21.21 -25.14 -18.81
CA LEU A 573 -21.82 -23.83 -18.65
C LEU A 573 -21.74 -23.32 -17.21
N SER A 574 -22.00 -24.17 -16.20
CA SER A 574 -21.90 -23.76 -14.79
C SER A 574 -20.51 -23.28 -14.39
N LEU A 575 -19.45 -23.99 -14.83
CA LEU A 575 -18.06 -23.59 -14.57
C LEU A 575 -17.70 -22.29 -15.31
N ALA A 576 -18.20 -22.15 -16.55
CA ALA A 576 -17.98 -20.96 -17.35
C ALA A 576 -18.61 -19.71 -16.71
N ILE A 577 -19.85 -19.84 -16.24
CA ILE A 577 -20.57 -18.77 -15.53
C ILE A 577 -19.86 -18.44 -14.21
N ASP A 578 -19.35 -19.44 -13.49
CA ASP A 578 -18.57 -19.23 -12.25
C ASP A 578 -17.29 -18.39 -12.50
N VAL A 579 -16.49 -18.75 -13.51
CA VAL A 579 -15.30 -17.98 -13.90
C VAL A 579 -15.68 -16.57 -14.36
N CYS A 580 -16.72 -16.42 -15.19
CA CYS A 580 -17.19 -15.11 -15.66
C CYS A 580 -17.72 -14.23 -14.51
N THR A 581 -18.41 -14.84 -13.54
CA THR A 581 -18.88 -14.16 -12.33
C THR A 581 -17.68 -13.66 -11.53
N ALA A 582 -16.68 -14.51 -11.27
CA ALA A 582 -15.48 -14.12 -10.55
C ALA A 582 -14.72 -12.98 -11.24
N ILE A 583 -14.61 -13.00 -12.57
CA ILE A 583 -14.04 -11.91 -13.36
C ILE A 583 -14.80 -10.60 -13.15
N ALA A 584 -16.14 -10.63 -13.21
CA ALA A 584 -16.96 -9.43 -13.05
C ALA A 584 -16.98 -8.89 -11.61
N CYS A 585 -16.85 -9.79 -10.63
CA CYS A 585 -16.79 -9.50 -9.19
C CYS A 585 -15.37 -9.19 -8.69
N ALA A 586 -14.34 -9.35 -9.52
CA ALA A 586 -12.97 -9.02 -9.16
C ALA A 586 -12.85 -7.56 -8.70
N PRO A 587 -12.01 -7.26 -7.68
CA PRO A 587 -11.83 -5.92 -7.17
C PRO A 587 -11.47 -4.93 -8.29
N PRO A 588 -12.05 -3.71 -8.26
CA PRO A 588 -11.79 -2.73 -9.28
C PRO A 588 -10.34 -2.23 -9.17
N SER A 589 -9.74 -1.88 -10.32
CA SER A 589 -8.39 -1.33 -10.40
C SER A 589 -8.26 0.08 -9.80
N ILE A 590 -9.37 0.80 -9.63
CA ILE A 590 -9.47 2.15 -9.07
C ILE A 590 -10.74 2.19 -8.19
N GLN A 591 -10.66 2.70 -6.96
CA GLN A 591 -11.83 2.82 -6.09
C GLN A 591 -12.62 4.06 -6.51
N SER A 592 -13.57 3.89 -7.43
CA SER A 592 -14.49 4.97 -7.77
C SER A 592 -15.58 5.09 -6.70
N ASP A 593 -15.71 6.29 -6.12
CA ASP A 593 -16.89 6.70 -5.35
C ASP A 593 -18.16 6.51 -6.22
N PRO A 594 -19.21 5.79 -5.75
CA PRO A 594 -20.46 5.64 -6.47
C PRO A 594 -21.15 6.98 -6.82
N ALA A 595 -20.78 8.09 -6.17
CA ALA A 595 -21.35 9.41 -6.42
C ALA A 595 -20.73 10.16 -7.64
N GLN A 596 -19.54 9.79 -8.11
CA GLN A 596 -18.86 10.50 -9.20
C GLN A 596 -18.82 9.67 -10.49
N PHE A 597 -19.87 9.83 -11.30
CA PHE A 597 -20.08 9.15 -12.59
C PHE A 597 -19.14 9.63 -13.74
N SER A 598 -17.93 10.10 -13.44
CA SER A 598 -17.07 10.76 -14.44
C SER A 598 -15.74 10.04 -14.69
N ARG A 599 -15.70 9.39 -15.87
CA ARG A 599 -14.55 9.16 -16.78
C ARG A 599 -13.48 8.09 -16.51
N THR A 600 -13.31 7.50 -15.33
CA THR A 600 -12.44 6.30 -15.20
C THR A 600 -13.05 5.21 -14.33
N LEU A 601 -14.06 4.51 -14.86
CA LEU A 601 -14.49 3.24 -14.26
C LEU A 601 -13.39 2.19 -14.44
N GLY A 602 -13.07 1.46 -13.38
CA GLY A 602 -12.24 0.26 -13.48
C GLY A 602 -12.81 -0.75 -14.49
N ALA A 603 -11.93 -1.54 -15.11
CA ALA A 603 -12.26 -2.47 -16.19
C ALA A 603 -13.42 -3.43 -15.83
N THR A 604 -13.39 -3.95 -14.60
CA THR A 604 -14.41 -4.88 -14.08
C THR A 604 -15.72 -4.18 -13.73
N THR A 605 -15.67 -2.93 -13.25
CA THR A 605 -16.86 -2.09 -13.03
C THR A 605 -17.56 -1.77 -14.35
N LYS A 606 -16.80 -1.47 -15.41
CA LYS A 606 -17.34 -1.27 -16.77
C LYS A 606 -18.11 -2.51 -17.25
N LEU A 607 -17.49 -3.69 -17.17
CA LEU A 607 -18.14 -4.95 -17.55
C LEU A 607 -19.40 -5.24 -16.72
N ARG A 608 -19.31 -5.08 -15.39
CA ARG A 608 -20.43 -5.28 -14.46
C ARG A 608 -21.62 -4.39 -14.77
N ASN A 609 -21.37 -3.10 -15.02
CA ASN A 609 -22.41 -2.13 -15.32
C ASN A 609 -23.10 -2.45 -16.65
N VAL A 610 -22.33 -2.85 -17.68
CA VAL A 610 -22.91 -3.25 -18.97
C VAL A 610 -23.78 -4.50 -18.82
N ILE A 611 -23.33 -5.51 -18.06
CA ILE A 611 -24.12 -6.72 -17.77
C ILE A 611 -25.43 -6.36 -17.06
N GLN A 612 -25.36 -5.55 -15.99
CA GLN A 612 -26.54 -5.14 -15.22
C GLN A 612 -27.51 -4.31 -16.05
N LEU A 613 -27.00 -3.36 -16.84
CA LEU A 613 -27.82 -2.50 -17.69
C LEU A 613 -28.54 -3.30 -18.77
N ARG A 614 -27.85 -4.22 -19.45
CA ARG A 614 -28.46 -5.07 -20.48
C ARG A 614 -29.43 -6.08 -19.90
N ALA A 615 -29.14 -6.68 -18.74
CA ALA A 615 -30.06 -7.59 -18.06
C ALA A 615 -31.31 -6.90 -17.52
N ALA A 616 -31.25 -5.59 -17.19
CA ALA A 616 -32.40 -4.81 -16.77
C ALA A 616 -33.31 -4.37 -17.94
N ASN A 617 -32.80 -4.37 -19.18
CA ASN A 617 -33.55 -3.95 -20.36
C ASN A 617 -34.50 -5.05 -20.85
N VAL A 618 -35.72 -5.07 -20.32
CA VAL A 618 -36.75 -6.06 -20.66
C VAL A 618 -37.07 -6.10 -22.16
N GLN A 619 -37.15 -4.95 -22.84
CA GLN A 619 -37.44 -4.91 -24.28
C GLN A 619 -36.27 -5.52 -25.07
N GLY A 620 -35.03 -5.15 -24.72
CA GLY A 620 -33.83 -5.69 -25.36
C GLY A 620 -33.61 -7.19 -25.08
N LEU A 621 -34.17 -7.75 -24.01
CA LEU A 621 -34.16 -9.19 -23.75
C LEU A 621 -35.18 -9.95 -24.61
N LEU A 622 -36.35 -9.36 -24.88
CA LEU A 622 -37.40 -9.97 -25.70
C LEU A 622 -37.00 -10.05 -27.18
N ASP A 623 -36.16 -9.13 -27.64
CA ASP A 623 -35.65 -9.11 -29.03
C ASP A 623 -34.48 -10.10 -29.26
N ARG A 624 -33.94 -10.73 -28.21
CA ARG A 624 -32.79 -11.65 -28.29
C ARG A 624 -33.21 -13.13 -28.38
N PRO A 625 -32.34 -14.01 -28.90
CA PRO A 625 -32.55 -15.45 -28.80
C PRO A 625 -32.73 -15.90 -27.34
N GLN A 626 -33.67 -16.81 -27.08
CA GLN A 626 -34.00 -17.25 -25.72
C GLN A 626 -32.78 -17.72 -24.93
N ALA A 627 -31.91 -18.53 -25.54
CA ALA A 627 -30.70 -19.04 -24.89
C ALA A 627 -29.73 -17.93 -24.46
N GLU A 628 -29.64 -16.85 -25.23
CA GLU A 628 -28.79 -15.70 -24.92
C GLU A 628 -29.33 -14.90 -23.74
N ALA A 629 -30.64 -14.62 -23.76
CA ALA A 629 -31.33 -13.91 -22.70
C ALA A 629 -31.25 -14.68 -21.37
N GLU A 630 -31.36 -16.01 -21.42
CA GLU A 630 -31.23 -16.88 -20.26
C GLU A 630 -29.83 -16.79 -19.62
N VAL A 631 -28.76 -16.95 -20.41
CA VAL A 631 -27.38 -16.86 -19.92
C VAL A 631 -27.07 -15.48 -19.34
N LEU A 632 -27.51 -14.41 -20.00
CA LEU A 632 -27.29 -13.04 -19.53
C LEU A 632 -27.96 -12.78 -18.17
N VAL A 633 -29.21 -13.22 -17.99
CA VAL A 633 -29.94 -13.05 -16.73
C VAL A 633 -29.33 -13.92 -15.62
N LEU A 634 -28.91 -15.14 -15.94
CA LEU A 634 -28.22 -16.01 -14.97
C LEU A 634 -26.92 -15.38 -14.48
N LEU A 635 -26.08 -14.91 -15.41
CA LEU A 635 -24.83 -14.23 -15.07
C LEU A 635 -25.08 -12.98 -14.21
N ALA A 636 -26.06 -12.15 -14.58
CA ALA A 636 -26.40 -10.95 -13.82
C ALA A 636 -26.88 -11.26 -12.40
N ARG A 637 -27.74 -12.29 -12.23
CA ARG A 637 -28.21 -12.75 -10.91
C ARG A 637 -27.07 -13.29 -10.05
N GLN A 638 -26.15 -14.04 -10.64
CA GLN A 638 -25.02 -14.62 -9.91
C GLN A 638 -24.01 -13.55 -9.48
N ILE A 639 -23.76 -12.54 -10.32
CA ILE A 639 -22.95 -11.38 -9.94
C ILE A 639 -23.60 -10.63 -8.77
N GLN A 640 -24.92 -10.46 -8.78
CA GLN A 640 -25.64 -9.79 -7.69
C GLN A 640 -25.58 -10.59 -6.39
N SER A 641 -25.75 -11.92 -6.43
CA SER A 641 -25.63 -12.76 -5.24
C SER A 641 -24.20 -12.77 -4.69
N GLN A 642 -23.19 -12.81 -5.56
CA GLN A 642 -21.78 -12.85 -5.17
C GLN A 642 -21.29 -11.52 -4.58
N LEU A 643 -21.90 -10.39 -4.95
CA LEU A 643 -21.60 -9.06 -4.40
C LEU A 643 -22.52 -8.65 -3.24
N ALA A 644 -23.51 -9.48 -2.89
CA ALA A 644 -24.37 -9.19 -1.76
C ALA A 644 -23.53 -9.17 -0.46
N VAL A 645 -23.68 -8.12 0.33
CA VAL A 645 -23.00 -8.02 1.63
C VAL A 645 -23.63 -9.06 2.56
N VAL A 646 -22.89 -10.12 2.87
CA VAL A 646 -23.26 -11.09 3.90
C VAL A 646 -23.06 -10.41 5.26
N GLN A 647 -24.11 -10.31 6.07
CA GLN A 647 -23.99 -9.79 7.44
C GLN A 647 -23.12 -10.76 8.26
N VAL A 648 -21.86 -10.40 8.48
CA VAL A 648 -20.98 -11.14 9.40
C VAL A 648 -21.54 -10.94 10.82
N PRO A 649 -21.77 -12.01 11.60
CA PRO A 649 -22.25 -11.87 12.98
C PRO A 649 -21.31 -10.96 13.80
N PRO A 650 -21.83 -10.00 14.58
CA PRO A 650 -21.01 -9.03 15.31
C PRO A 650 -19.97 -9.66 16.24
N ALA A 651 -20.24 -10.87 16.75
CA ALA A 651 -19.36 -11.62 17.65
C ALA A 651 -18.01 -12.00 17.02
N ALA A 652 -17.91 -12.10 15.69
CA ALA A 652 -16.65 -12.40 14.99
C ALA A 652 -15.77 -11.15 14.80
N LEU A 653 -16.38 -9.95 14.81
CA LEU A 653 -15.67 -8.66 14.66
C LEU A 653 -15.23 -8.09 16.02
N THR A 654 -16.00 -8.31 17.09
CA THR A 654 -15.70 -7.76 18.42
C THR A 654 -14.47 -8.37 19.09
N MET A 655 -14.07 -9.60 18.76
CA MET A 655 -12.85 -10.21 19.33
C MET A 655 -11.55 -9.86 18.59
N SER A 656 -11.61 -9.26 17.39
CA SER A 656 -10.40 -8.64 16.80
C SER A 656 -9.95 -7.39 17.57
N LEU A 657 -10.84 -6.80 18.38
CA LEU A 657 -10.56 -5.66 19.26
C LEU A 657 -10.45 -6.05 20.74
N ALA A 658 -10.75 -7.30 21.09
CA ALA A 658 -10.70 -7.81 22.45
C ALA A 658 -10.24 -9.28 22.43
N GLU A 659 -8.93 -9.50 22.43
CA GLU A 659 -8.37 -10.80 22.79
C GLU A 659 -8.59 -11.09 24.28
N PRO A 660 -8.66 -12.38 24.68
CA PRO A 660 -9.09 -12.76 26.01
C PRO A 660 -8.13 -12.25 27.08
N VAL A 661 -8.72 -11.66 28.11
CA VAL A 661 -8.18 -11.01 29.33
C VAL A 661 -7.11 -11.81 30.11
N VAL A 662 -6.75 -13.02 29.68
CA VAL A 662 -5.87 -13.93 30.42
C VAL A 662 -4.45 -13.37 30.60
N THR A 663 -3.91 -12.64 29.62
CA THR A 663 -2.58 -12.02 29.75
C THR A 663 -2.61 -10.78 30.65
N ASN A 664 -3.73 -10.04 30.66
CA ASN A 664 -3.91 -8.89 31.57
C ASN A 664 -4.13 -9.33 33.02
N GLN A 665 -4.70 -10.51 33.24
CA GLN A 665 -4.86 -11.08 34.59
C GLN A 665 -3.50 -11.33 35.27
N ILE A 666 -2.48 -11.73 34.51
CA ILE A 666 -1.12 -11.97 35.03
C ILE A 666 -0.41 -10.64 35.36
N MET A 667 -0.67 -9.56 34.62
CA MET A 667 -0.16 -8.23 34.96
C MET A 667 -0.88 -7.62 36.18
N GLN A 668 -2.17 -7.89 36.37
CA GLN A 668 -2.92 -7.50 37.57
C GLN A 668 -2.44 -8.27 38.83
N ASP A 669 -2.09 -9.54 38.70
CA ASP A 669 -1.53 -10.34 39.82
C ASP A 669 -0.11 -9.87 40.25
N LEU A 670 0.58 -9.10 39.40
CA LEU A 670 1.93 -8.57 39.66
C LEU A 670 1.94 -7.15 40.23
N GLY A 671 0.78 -6.53 40.50
CA GLY A 671 0.66 -5.32 41.31
C GLY A 671 1.28 -4.03 40.75
N LEU A 672 1.38 -3.91 39.42
CA LEU A 672 1.83 -2.68 38.76
C LEU A 672 0.61 -1.87 38.30
N ASP A 673 0.05 -1.05 39.21
CA ASP A 673 -1.14 -0.25 38.94
C ASP A 673 -0.78 1.21 38.64
N MET A 674 -1.25 1.73 37.49
CA MET A 674 -1.28 3.15 37.12
C MET A 674 -2.66 3.41 36.49
N ALA A 675 -3.69 3.48 37.34
CA ALA A 675 -5.10 3.43 36.92
C ALA A 675 -5.85 4.78 36.84
N ASP A 676 -5.19 5.94 36.97
CA ASP A 676 -5.94 7.21 37.07
C ASP A 676 -6.06 8.05 35.78
N ASP A 677 -5.39 7.73 34.66
CA ASP A 677 -5.43 8.57 33.44
C ASP A 677 -6.18 7.97 32.22
N LEU A 678 -6.67 6.72 32.29
CA LEU A 678 -7.27 6.06 31.10
C LEU A 678 -8.78 6.29 30.90
N ALA A 679 -9.48 6.92 31.84
CA ALA A 679 -10.95 7.02 31.79
C ALA A 679 -11.49 8.03 30.76
N VAL A 680 -10.67 8.96 30.26
CA VAL A 680 -11.12 10.02 29.34
C VAL A 680 -11.07 9.59 27.87
N ALA A 681 -10.26 8.59 27.52
CA ALA A 681 -10.12 8.11 26.13
C ALA A 681 -11.22 7.12 25.69
N ALA A 682 -11.91 6.46 26.62
CA ALA A 682 -12.90 5.43 26.31
C ALA A 682 -14.28 5.98 25.88
N ALA A 683 -14.55 7.27 26.10
CA ALA A 683 -15.86 7.88 25.83
C ALA A 683 -16.07 8.35 24.37
N VAL A 684 -15.03 8.35 23.53
CA VAL A 684 -15.11 8.87 22.15
C VAL A 684 -15.43 7.77 21.11
N ASN A 685 -15.31 6.49 21.48
CA ASN A 685 -15.48 5.36 20.55
C ASN A 685 -16.89 4.73 20.48
N SER A 686 -17.93 5.39 21.01
CA SER A 686 -19.31 4.87 20.99
C SER A 686 -20.29 5.71 20.15
N VAL A 687 -19.85 6.29 19.03
CA VAL A 687 -20.78 6.72 17.97
C VAL A 687 -20.96 5.57 16.99
N THR A 688 -21.96 4.73 17.26
CA THR A 688 -22.48 3.74 16.32
C THR A 688 -23.12 4.46 15.13
N LEU A 689 -22.50 4.39 13.96
CA LEU A 689 -23.11 4.80 12.69
C LEU A 689 -24.00 3.64 12.18
N ASP A 690 -25.31 3.86 12.20
CA ASP A 690 -26.32 2.95 11.64
C ASP A 690 -26.26 3.00 10.09
N PRO A 691 -26.03 1.88 9.38
CA PRO A 691 -25.79 1.87 7.94
C PRO A 691 -27.05 2.04 7.07
N THR A 692 -28.19 2.42 7.64
CA THR A 692 -29.44 2.64 6.90
C THR A 692 -29.79 4.11 6.65
N ALA A 693 -28.99 5.08 7.14
CA ALA A 693 -29.32 6.50 7.09
C ALA A 693 -28.78 7.30 5.87
N VAL A 694 -28.14 6.67 4.88
CA VAL A 694 -27.45 7.40 3.78
C VAL A 694 -28.38 7.74 2.59
N SER A 695 -29.66 7.33 2.60
CA SER A 695 -30.62 7.67 1.51
C SER A 695 -31.54 8.87 1.79
N GLY A 696 -31.30 9.67 2.84
CA GLY A 696 -32.24 10.72 3.29
C GLY A 696 -31.77 12.17 3.23
N LEU A 697 -30.51 12.47 2.86
CA LEU A 697 -29.92 13.81 3.07
C LEU A 697 -30.11 14.81 1.91
N ALA A 698 -31.03 14.55 0.97
CA ALA A 698 -31.36 15.48 -0.12
C ALA A 698 -32.66 16.29 0.09
N ALA A 699 -33.24 16.30 1.30
CA ALA A 699 -34.48 17.04 1.56
C ALA A 699 -34.61 17.52 3.02
N LEU A 700 -33.77 18.48 3.43
CA LEU A 700 -33.95 19.21 4.69
C LEU A 700 -33.69 20.71 4.48
N ASP A 701 -34.60 21.37 3.76
CA ASP A 701 -34.74 22.83 3.78
C ASP A 701 -36.17 23.26 4.17
N HIS A 702 -36.95 22.39 4.83
CA HIS A 702 -38.31 22.77 5.27
C HIS A 702 -38.87 21.92 6.43
N HIS A 703 -38.27 21.94 7.62
CA HIS A 703 -39.00 21.58 8.85
C HIS A 703 -38.41 22.19 10.12
N GLN A 704 -38.47 23.51 10.20
CA GLN A 704 -38.28 24.26 11.44
C GLN A 704 -39.65 24.52 12.08
N GLN A 705 -40.15 23.56 12.88
CA GLN A 705 -41.05 23.81 14.01
C GLN A 705 -41.47 22.50 14.67
N GLN A 706 -41.45 22.53 16.01
CA GLN A 706 -42.21 21.68 16.93
C GLN A 706 -41.52 20.37 17.39
N LEU A 707 -40.86 20.45 18.54
CA LEU A 707 -40.98 19.49 19.66
C LEU A 707 -40.32 20.12 20.91
N GLY A 708 -41.14 20.48 21.90
CA GLY A 708 -40.73 21.11 23.15
C GLY A 708 -40.36 20.08 24.24
N LEU A 709 -39.27 20.36 24.96
CA LEU A 709 -38.82 19.63 26.14
C LEU A 709 -39.26 20.38 27.41
N SER A 710 -39.89 19.67 28.34
CA SER A 710 -40.49 20.18 29.59
C SER A 710 -39.46 20.44 30.69
N GLU A 711 -39.59 21.59 31.37
CA GLU A 711 -38.73 22.16 32.44
C GLU A 711 -38.55 21.34 33.74
N GLN A 712 -39.04 20.10 33.84
CA GLN A 712 -38.94 19.33 35.10
C GLN A 712 -37.66 18.50 35.25
N THR A 713 -36.93 18.21 34.16
CA THR A 713 -35.66 17.45 34.21
C THR A 713 -34.46 18.32 34.57
N ALA A 714 -34.53 19.64 34.39
CA ALA A 714 -33.44 20.56 34.70
C ALA A 714 -33.28 20.84 36.21
N GLN A 715 -34.36 20.73 37.00
CA GLN A 715 -34.32 21.01 38.44
C GLN A 715 -33.81 19.83 39.28
N GLN A 716 -33.88 18.59 38.80
CA GLN A 716 -33.38 17.42 39.55
C GLN A 716 -31.86 17.22 39.46
N LEU A 717 -31.20 17.80 38.45
CA LEU A 717 -29.73 17.75 38.32
C LEU A 717 -29.02 18.82 39.16
N SER A 718 -29.71 19.88 39.58
CA SER A 718 -29.14 20.94 40.42
C SER A 718 -29.02 20.55 41.90
N ASP A 719 -29.85 19.63 42.38
CA ASP A 719 -29.92 19.27 43.81
C ASP A 719 -28.92 18.18 44.23
N LEU A 720 -28.25 17.50 43.28
CA LEU A 720 -27.21 16.51 43.60
C LEU A 720 -25.80 17.10 43.77
N ALA A 721 -25.57 18.35 43.34
CA ALA A 721 -24.24 18.99 43.37
C ALA A 721 -23.96 19.80 44.65
N ALA A 722 -24.92 19.87 45.59
CA ALA A 722 -24.84 20.77 46.76
C ALA A 722 -24.61 20.06 48.11
N VAL A 723 -24.33 18.76 48.15
CA VAL A 723 -24.12 18.02 49.41
C VAL A 723 -22.80 17.24 49.38
N GLN A 724 -21.69 17.94 49.63
CA GLN A 724 -20.55 17.49 50.45
C GLN A 724 -19.38 18.47 50.30
N ALA A 725 -19.51 19.61 50.97
CA ALA A 725 -18.38 20.45 51.35
C ALA A 725 -18.62 20.86 52.81
N ASP A 726 -18.04 20.14 53.77
CA ASP A 726 -17.61 20.78 55.01
C ASP A 726 -16.57 19.97 55.83
N SER A 727 -15.50 20.69 56.20
CA SER A 727 -14.61 20.59 57.37
C SER A 727 -13.92 19.26 57.77
N MET A 728 -12.58 19.23 57.82
CA MET A 728 -11.79 19.52 59.04
C MET A 728 -10.27 19.43 58.79
N ASP A 729 -9.60 20.45 59.31
CA ASP A 729 -8.14 20.63 59.50
C ASP A 729 -7.67 19.86 60.75
N MET A 730 -6.39 19.45 60.81
CA MET A 730 -5.56 19.30 62.04
C MET A 730 -4.17 18.67 61.74
N ASP A 731 -3.16 19.42 62.14
CA ASP A 731 -1.72 19.17 62.13
C ASP A 731 -1.29 18.28 63.32
N HIS A 732 -0.30 17.39 63.18
CA HIS A 732 0.79 17.12 64.15
C HIS A 732 1.68 15.88 63.85
N THR A 733 2.97 16.18 63.96
CA THR A 733 4.20 15.41 64.22
C THR A 733 4.17 14.09 65.03
N GLN A 734 5.05 13.17 64.60
CA GLN A 734 5.91 12.22 65.35
C GLN A 734 5.32 11.20 66.34
N ILE A 735 5.45 9.89 66.01
CA ILE A 735 5.71 8.74 66.92
C ILE A 735 6.46 7.67 66.08
N PHE A 736 7.80 7.53 66.14
CA PHE A 736 8.62 6.55 66.90
C PHE A 736 8.06 5.11 66.96
N GLY A 737 8.78 4.01 66.72
CA GLY A 737 10.22 3.74 66.59
C GLY A 737 10.46 2.28 66.14
N ASP A 738 11.66 1.99 65.65
CA ASP A 738 12.65 1.04 66.25
C ASP A 738 12.30 -0.45 65.99
N VAL A 739 13.09 -1.26 65.29
CA VAL A 739 14.41 -1.84 65.63
C VAL A 739 15.03 -2.31 64.29
N GLY A 740 16.24 -1.91 63.87
CA GLY A 740 17.54 -2.47 64.30
C GLY A 740 17.82 -3.82 63.59
N LEU A 741 19.01 -4.19 63.13
CA LEU A 741 20.34 -3.60 63.13
C LEU A 741 21.25 -4.58 62.34
N GLY A 742 22.27 -4.08 61.66
CA GLY A 742 23.37 -4.85 61.08
C GLY A 742 23.46 -4.66 59.56
N GLY A 743 24.17 -3.65 59.04
CA GLY A 743 25.59 -3.38 59.32
C GLY A 743 26.42 -4.37 58.48
N ASN A 744 27.33 -3.97 57.60
CA ASN A 744 27.99 -2.68 57.47
C ASN A 744 28.77 -2.69 56.14
N THR A 745 28.79 -1.52 55.48
CA THR A 745 29.97 -0.82 54.91
C THR A 745 31.03 -1.64 54.17
N ALA A 746 31.47 -1.25 52.97
CA ALA A 746 32.02 0.06 52.62
C ALA A 746 32.13 0.13 51.09
N GLN A 747 31.75 1.24 50.43
CA GLN A 747 32.61 2.41 50.14
C GLN A 747 33.83 2.00 49.28
N GLN A 748 34.22 2.66 48.20
CA GLN A 748 33.93 3.97 47.63
C GLN A 748 34.80 4.09 46.36
N ALA A 749 34.51 5.09 45.52
CA ALA A 749 35.49 5.80 44.68
C ALA A 749 36.08 5.05 43.46
N ASP A 750 36.49 5.67 42.37
CA ASP A 750 36.27 6.96 41.72
C ASP A 750 37.10 6.87 40.40
N LEU A 751 36.71 7.62 39.37
CA LEU A 751 37.57 8.18 38.31
C LEU A 751 38.41 7.31 37.33
N THR A 752 38.13 7.58 36.04
CA THR A 752 39.06 7.93 34.93
C THR A 752 39.74 6.85 34.06
N ASN A 753 39.41 6.96 32.76
CA ASN A 753 40.27 7.02 31.57
C ASN A 753 40.96 5.78 30.95
N THR A 754 40.88 5.80 29.61
CA THR A 754 41.86 5.42 28.56
C THR A 754 41.84 4.03 27.87
N ALA A 755 42.13 4.12 26.55
CA ALA A 755 42.45 3.13 25.51
C ALA A 755 41.24 2.39 24.87
N GLU A 756 40.78 2.69 23.66
CA GLU A 756 41.42 2.57 22.32
C GLU A 756 42.11 1.21 22.10
N GLU A 757 41.52 0.35 21.25
CA GLU A 757 42.28 -0.54 20.35
C GLU A 757 41.40 -1.11 19.23
N ASP A 758 41.82 -0.84 18.00
CA ASP A 758 41.36 -1.33 16.71
C ASP A 758 41.58 -2.85 16.55
N ILE A 759 40.58 -3.57 16.02
CA ILE A 759 40.63 -5.04 15.81
C ILE A 759 40.45 -5.48 14.34
N PHE A 760 40.31 -4.58 13.37
CA PHE A 760 40.11 -4.97 11.96
C PHE A 760 41.10 -4.30 11.01
N ALA A 761 42.34 -4.78 11.07
CA ALA A 761 43.34 -4.57 10.03
C ALA A 761 44.09 -5.89 9.79
N ASP A 762 43.53 -6.78 8.96
CA ASP A 762 44.31 -7.67 8.08
C ASP A 762 43.36 -8.49 7.18
N PHE A 763 43.37 -8.28 5.87
CA PHE A 763 43.17 -9.35 4.90
C PHE A 763 43.68 -8.89 3.53
N ASP A 764 44.90 -9.32 3.26
CA ASP A 764 45.72 -9.03 2.09
C ASP A 764 45.32 -9.84 0.85
N LEU A 765 45.58 -9.24 -0.31
CA LEU A 765 45.36 -9.72 -1.68
C LEU A 765 46.53 -10.61 -2.13
N GLY A 766 46.23 -11.84 -2.54
CA GLY A 766 47.19 -12.77 -3.13
C GLY A 766 46.80 -13.20 -4.54
N ASP A 767 47.50 -12.61 -5.51
CA ASP A 767 47.68 -12.94 -6.93
C ASP A 767 47.79 -14.45 -7.24
N LEU A 768 46.97 -14.96 -8.18
CA LEU A 768 47.27 -16.14 -9.01
C LEU A 768 46.47 -16.10 -10.34
N GLY A 769 47.15 -15.69 -11.41
CA GLY A 769 47.38 -16.56 -12.58
C GLY A 769 46.34 -16.61 -13.71
N ASP A 770 46.78 -16.11 -14.87
CA ASP A 770 46.23 -16.29 -16.23
C ASP A 770 45.85 -17.73 -16.59
N ASP A 771 44.70 -17.88 -17.27
CA ASP A 771 44.47 -18.74 -18.46
C ASP A 771 42.98 -19.11 -18.56
N PHE A 772 42.15 -18.36 -19.30
CA PHE A 772 40.96 -18.96 -19.92
C PHE A 772 40.62 -18.30 -21.27
N ASN A 773 40.89 -19.09 -22.31
CA ASN A 773 40.67 -18.84 -23.72
C ASN A 773 39.17 -18.98 -24.06
N PHE A 774 38.66 -18.08 -24.92
CA PHE A 774 37.32 -18.17 -25.52
C PHE A 774 37.40 -18.91 -26.86
N ASP A 775 36.71 -20.04 -26.98
CA ASP A 775 36.24 -20.56 -28.27
C ASP A 775 35.04 -21.52 -28.05
N ALA A 776 34.05 -21.38 -28.96
CA ALA A 776 32.79 -22.11 -29.15
C ALA A 776 31.53 -21.60 -28.41
#